data_AF-A0A954Y2Q8-F1
#
_entry.id   AF-A0A954Y2Q8-F1
#
_cell.length_a   1.000
_cell.length_b   1.000
_cell.length_c   1.000
_cell.angle_alpha   90.00
_cell.angle_beta   90.00
_cell.angle_gamma   90.00
#
_symmetry.space_group_name_H-M   'P 1'
#
loop_
_entity.id
_entity.type
_entity.pdbx_description
1 polymer ?
#
loop_
_entity_poly.entity_id
_entity_poly.type
_entity_poly.pdbx_seq_one_letter_code
_entity_poly.pdbx_strand_id
1 'polypeptide(L)'
;MKRPSLRPDAVRRAALVVVASILVAAVAAWAWDQSRAWSETPTRKQRLEQVEAAARQDPSTVAALDNEVERQTALSLARARRQRTAGVVALTAAALAVALVRITGRRKPIAPAGIAATVATRRQTGTQQPAESSASLEDAVPPLLDTPPVDLTPLDEIVGRVGREPRHLIPLLHAIDQHYRYLPPAVLARLPQLADVTAAQISGVASFYSQFRTRPRGEKLVQVCVGTACHVAGADRVLDQLRKDLGIPPGGDTDPAGRATVETVGCLGCCTRAPVVQVDDHTAGHVRVEDVNGLLTSANGSSGKCGKSCHRDSPVIHSAASLETAPVEIRIGLGSCCVAGGSRNVMETLQRELRIRRIAAAIKPVGCVGVCHLTPMVEVRAPGRDPIVATRATPADVRRIVRSLPATGPWPARWARRFTDLWEPETAPAAANGHGTGCQITPLAHDRIEAFTGRQVRIVTEHCGEMDPESRGDYRRREGFVALETCLAAADPSAIVDAVEASGLRGRGGGGFPTGRKWQMVAAAEGEKILVCNGDEGDPGAFMDRMVMESYPFRVLEGMAIAAYAVGANRAVVYVRHEYPLAVRRMQHAIEEMTRAGWLGERIAGSEFSLTVEIVEGAGAFVCGEETALLESIMGRRGTPHHRPPYPAERGLWDRPTLVNNVETYANVPWIMRHGPEQFAALGTDKSKGTKVFSLAGKVRRGGLIEVPMGLTIREVVEEIGGGVAPGKTFKAVQIGGPSGGCIPAALANTPIDYEALRGVGAIMGSGGLVVMDNDDCMVDVARYFLEFTQRESCGHCTFCRLGTQRLLEILTRLCNGQGKRRDLDEIEELSRHVIAGSLCGLGKTAPNPVLTTLRYFRDEYEAHLAGRCPAGRCKALIRYEVTRDCVGCTLCAQHCPVGAIPATPYRQHVIDTDLCTRCDVCRTTCPEHAIEVTS
;
A
#
# COMPACT_ATOMS: atom_id res chain seq x y z
N MET A 1 -47.97 13.61 73.05
CA MET A 1 -46.70 12.87 73.31
C MET A 1 -46.30 12.06 72.08
N LYS A 2 -45.14 12.39 71.49
CA LYS A 2 -44.18 11.52 70.75
C LYS A 2 -43.37 12.41 69.79
N ARG A 3 -42.14 12.77 70.18
CA ARG A 3 -41.12 13.36 69.31
C ARG A 3 -40.57 12.26 68.38
N PRO A 4 -40.44 12.48 67.06
CA PRO A 4 -39.53 11.69 66.24
C PRO A 4 -38.14 12.34 66.23
N SER A 5 -37.13 11.50 66.42
CA SER A 5 -35.71 11.83 66.34
C SER A 5 -35.29 12.12 64.89
N LEU A 6 -34.60 13.25 64.69
CA LEU A 6 -33.90 13.57 63.44
C LEU A 6 -32.66 12.66 63.31
N ARG A 7 -32.54 11.97 62.17
CA ARG A 7 -31.37 11.13 61.85
C ARG A 7 -30.14 12.01 61.53
N PRO A 8 -28.96 11.75 62.12
CA PRO A 8 -27.76 12.60 61.99
C PRO A 8 -27.10 12.66 60.60
N ASP A 9 -27.58 11.92 59.60
CA ASP A 9 -26.97 11.86 58.25
C ASP A 9 -27.44 12.97 57.30
N ALA A 10 -28.62 13.56 57.49
CA ALA A 10 -29.13 14.64 56.63
C ALA A 10 -28.42 15.97 56.90
N VAL A 11 -28.10 16.25 58.18
CA VAL A 11 -27.40 17.48 58.60
C VAL A 11 -25.94 17.46 58.14
N ARG A 12 -25.28 16.29 58.13
CA ARG A 12 -23.90 16.14 57.63
C ARG A 12 -23.78 16.33 56.12
N ARG A 13 -24.75 15.86 55.33
CA ARG A 13 -24.76 16.05 53.87
C ARG A 13 -25.04 17.49 53.47
N ALA A 14 -25.95 18.18 54.17
CA ALA A 14 -26.22 19.59 53.94
C ALA A 14 -25.00 20.47 54.30
N ALA A 15 -24.31 20.18 55.41
CA ALA A 15 -23.09 20.90 55.80
C ALA A 15 -21.93 20.70 54.78
N LEU A 16 -21.77 19.49 54.23
CA LEU A 16 -20.75 19.19 53.22
C LEU A 16 -21.00 19.89 51.88
N VAL A 17 -22.26 20.03 51.45
CA VAL A 17 -22.61 20.75 50.22
C VAL A 17 -22.39 22.26 50.38
N VAL A 18 -22.69 22.83 51.56
CA VAL A 18 -22.43 24.24 51.87
C VAL A 18 -20.93 24.54 51.90
N VAL A 19 -20.12 23.69 52.54
CA VAL A 19 -18.66 23.85 52.58
C VAL A 19 -18.03 23.72 51.18
N ALA A 20 -18.48 22.76 50.36
CA ALA A 20 -18.02 22.62 48.98
C ALA A 20 -18.39 23.83 48.10
N SER A 21 -19.59 24.40 48.30
CA SER A 21 -20.06 25.57 47.55
C SER A 21 -19.29 26.84 47.92
N ILE A 22 -18.94 27.01 49.20
CA ILE A 22 -18.10 28.12 49.68
C ILE A 22 -16.67 28.02 49.13
N LEU A 23 -16.11 26.80 49.05
CA LEU A 23 -14.78 26.56 48.47
C LEU A 23 -14.74 26.87 46.97
N VAL A 24 -15.79 26.49 46.21
CA VAL A 24 -15.88 26.82 44.77
C VAL A 24 -16.03 28.32 44.55
N ALA A 25 -16.84 29.00 45.36
CA ALA A 25 -17.01 30.46 45.28
C ALA A 25 -15.71 31.22 45.65
N ALA A 26 -14.96 30.75 46.66
CA ALA A 26 -13.67 31.34 47.04
C ALA A 26 -12.59 31.17 45.95
N VAL A 27 -12.56 30.01 45.28
CA VAL A 27 -11.63 29.75 44.16
C VAL A 27 -12.01 30.58 42.92
N ALA A 28 -13.30 30.74 42.65
CA ALA A 28 -13.79 31.58 41.55
C ALA A 28 -13.50 33.08 41.80
N ALA A 29 -13.68 33.56 43.04
CA ALA A 29 -13.36 34.93 43.42
C ALA A 29 -11.84 35.22 43.34
N TRP A 30 -11.01 34.27 43.78
CA TRP A 30 -9.55 34.37 43.65
C TRP A 30 -9.11 34.36 42.16
N ALA A 31 -9.70 33.51 41.32
CA ALA A 31 -9.41 33.50 39.88
C ALA A 31 -9.85 34.78 39.16
N TRP A 32 -10.98 35.37 39.57
CA TRP A 32 -11.48 36.63 39.05
C TRP A 32 -10.60 37.82 39.44
N ASP A 33 -10.13 37.87 40.68
CA ASP A 33 -9.22 38.91 41.19
C ASP A 33 -7.84 38.83 40.49
N GLN A 34 -7.33 37.61 40.26
CA GLN A 34 -6.14 37.39 39.44
C GLN A 34 -6.33 37.81 37.97
N SER A 35 -7.53 37.69 37.41
CA SER A 35 -7.82 38.15 36.05
C SER A 35 -7.87 39.67 35.91
N ARG A 36 -8.31 40.40 36.97
CA ARG A 36 -8.34 41.87 36.99
C ARG A 36 -6.94 42.48 37.07
N ALA A 37 -6.07 41.94 37.91
CA ALA A 37 -4.66 42.38 38.02
C ALA A 37 -3.87 42.19 36.70
N TRP A 38 -4.35 41.36 35.78
CA TRP A 38 -3.76 41.12 34.47
C TRP A 38 -4.21 42.11 33.37
N SER A 39 -5.30 42.85 33.58
CA SER A 39 -5.84 43.78 32.59
C SER A 39 -5.09 45.13 32.48
N GLU A 40 -4.18 45.40 33.42
CA GLU A 40 -3.40 46.66 33.47
C GLU A 40 -1.95 46.54 32.97
N THR A 41 -1.55 45.42 32.36
CA THR A 41 -0.19 45.30 31.78
C THR A 41 -0.18 45.53 30.27
N PRO A 42 0.69 46.42 29.74
CA PRO A 42 0.67 46.78 28.32
C PRO A 42 1.01 45.58 27.43
N THR A 43 0.28 45.46 26.33
CA THR A 43 0.27 44.31 25.42
C THR A 43 1.61 44.09 24.73
N ARG A 44 1.89 42.83 24.34
CA ARG A 44 3.12 42.41 23.63
C ARG A 44 3.44 43.26 22.40
N LYS A 45 2.41 43.77 21.71
CA LYS A 45 2.52 44.62 20.52
C LYS A 45 3.08 46.01 20.86
N GLN A 46 2.62 46.64 21.94
CA GLN A 46 3.09 47.96 22.38
C GLN A 46 4.54 47.95 22.88
N ARG A 47 5.03 46.82 23.41
CA ARG A 47 6.43 46.68 23.85
C ARG A 47 7.38 46.37 22.69
N LEU A 48 6.92 45.65 21.67
CA LEU A 48 7.69 45.43 20.44
C LEU A 48 7.89 46.75 19.67
N GLU A 49 6.86 47.60 19.62
CA GLU A 49 6.96 48.94 19.02
C GLU A 49 7.94 49.87 19.77
N GLN A 50 8.06 49.75 21.10
CA GLN A 50 9.06 50.48 21.89
C GLN A 50 10.50 49.95 21.69
N VAL A 51 10.65 48.64 21.48
CA VAL A 51 11.96 47.99 21.23
C VAL A 51 12.45 48.29 19.81
N GLU A 52 11.55 48.29 18.82
CA GLU A 52 11.86 48.69 17.44
C GLU A 52 12.23 50.18 17.33
N ALA A 53 11.66 51.04 18.19
CA ALA A 53 12.03 52.45 18.27
C ALA A 53 13.44 52.67 18.87
N ALA A 54 13.83 51.87 19.86
CA ALA A 54 15.16 51.92 20.48
C ALA A 54 16.26 51.33 19.59
N ALA A 55 15.99 50.24 18.87
CA ALA A 55 16.93 49.60 17.96
C ALA A 55 17.31 50.45 16.73
N ARG A 56 16.50 51.46 16.38
CA ARG A 56 16.82 52.43 15.31
C ARG A 56 17.86 53.48 15.71
N GLN A 57 18.23 53.60 16.99
CA GLN A 57 19.15 54.63 17.49
C GLN A 57 20.58 54.13 17.73
N ASP A 58 20.84 52.83 17.90
CA ASP A 58 22.20 52.25 18.00
C ASP A 58 22.22 50.76 17.57
N PRO A 59 22.87 50.41 16.45
CA PRO A 59 22.93 49.04 15.93
C PRO A 59 23.75 48.06 16.76
N SER A 60 24.54 48.51 17.74
CA SER A 60 25.47 47.65 18.48
C SER A 60 24.82 46.84 19.62
N THR A 61 23.52 47.00 19.88
CA THR A 61 22.82 46.40 21.03
C THR A 61 21.97 45.16 20.73
N VAL A 62 21.96 44.67 19.49
CA VAL A 62 21.10 43.55 19.04
C VAL A 62 21.41 42.23 19.77
N ALA A 63 22.68 41.95 20.10
CA ALA A 63 23.07 40.71 20.80
C ALA A 63 22.69 40.68 22.29
N ALA A 64 22.46 41.84 22.92
CA ALA A 64 21.98 41.92 24.30
C ALA A 64 20.45 41.72 24.39
N LEU A 65 19.74 41.95 23.29
CA LEU A 65 18.28 41.85 23.20
C LEU A 65 17.79 40.40 23.04
N ASP A 66 18.48 39.55 22.28
CA ASP A 66 18.08 38.13 22.12
C ASP A 66 18.15 37.35 23.43
N ASN A 67 19.15 37.61 24.27
CA ASN A 67 19.28 36.98 25.59
C ASN A 67 18.16 37.41 26.55
N GLU A 68 17.66 38.65 26.45
CA GLU A 68 16.53 39.10 27.28
C GLU A 68 15.19 38.57 26.76
N VAL A 69 15.02 38.43 25.43
CA VAL A 69 13.83 37.80 24.84
C VAL A 69 13.76 36.31 25.17
N GLU A 70 14.86 35.56 25.13
CA GLU A 70 14.89 34.15 25.56
C GLU A 70 14.62 34.01 27.05
N ARG A 71 15.20 34.87 27.89
CA ARG A 71 14.96 34.87 29.34
C ARG A 71 13.50 35.17 29.70
N GLN A 72 12.87 36.11 29.01
CA GLN A 72 11.44 36.44 29.18
C GLN A 72 10.52 35.33 28.63
N THR A 73 10.92 34.67 27.54
CA THR A 73 10.18 33.54 26.96
C THR A 73 10.23 32.32 27.88
N ALA A 74 11.39 32.02 28.48
CA ALA A 74 11.54 30.99 29.50
C ALA A 74 10.69 31.28 30.76
N LEU A 75 10.61 32.54 31.20
CA LEU A 75 9.74 32.96 32.30
C LEU A 75 8.24 32.82 31.95
N SER A 76 7.85 33.08 30.71
CA SER A 76 6.47 32.89 30.24
C SER A 76 6.07 31.41 30.15
N LEU A 77 6.99 30.53 29.75
CA LEU A 77 6.81 29.08 29.73
C LEU A 77 6.76 28.49 31.14
N ALA A 78 7.55 29.02 32.08
CA ALA A 78 7.47 28.67 33.50
C ALA A 78 6.13 29.11 34.14
N ARG A 79 5.59 30.27 33.72
CA ARG A 79 4.26 30.76 34.12
C ARG A 79 3.12 29.88 33.57
N ALA A 80 3.21 29.44 32.31
CA ALA A 80 2.24 28.52 31.71
C ALA A 80 2.27 27.11 32.35
N ARG A 81 3.45 26.64 32.76
CA ARG A 81 3.60 25.38 33.53
C ARG A 81 2.95 25.46 34.90
N ARG A 82 3.09 26.59 35.63
CA ARG A 82 2.41 26.81 36.93
C ARG A 82 0.89 26.88 36.83
N GLN A 83 0.34 27.43 35.75
CA GLN A 83 -1.11 27.43 35.48
C GLN A 83 -1.66 26.02 35.22
N ARG A 84 -0.91 25.17 34.49
CA ARG A 84 -1.29 23.77 34.27
C ARG A 84 -1.24 22.95 35.56
N THR A 85 -0.24 23.14 36.42
CA THR A 85 -0.21 22.46 37.72
C THR A 85 -1.32 22.94 38.66
N ALA A 86 -1.65 24.23 38.71
CA ALA A 86 -2.76 24.73 39.53
C ALA A 86 -4.14 24.19 39.06
N GLY A 87 -4.38 24.15 37.74
CA GLY A 87 -5.61 23.59 37.18
C GLY A 87 -5.74 22.08 37.37
N VAL A 88 -4.63 21.34 37.27
CA VAL A 88 -4.59 19.90 37.56
C VAL A 88 -4.86 19.64 39.05
N VAL A 89 -4.27 20.42 39.96
CA VAL A 89 -4.49 20.30 41.42
C VAL A 89 -5.96 20.52 41.79
N ALA A 90 -6.62 21.53 41.21
CA ALA A 90 -8.04 21.81 41.43
C ALA A 90 -8.96 20.69 40.90
N LEU A 91 -8.65 20.13 39.73
CA LEU A 91 -9.38 19.01 39.15
C LEU A 91 -9.16 17.69 39.92
N THR A 92 -7.95 17.43 40.41
CA THR A 92 -7.68 16.28 41.29
C THR A 92 -8.33 16.42 42.66
N ALA A 93 -8.40 17.62 43.24
CA ALA A 93 -9.09 17.84 44.52
C ALA A 93 -10.61 17.65 44.40
N ALA A 94 -11.22 18.11 43.30
CA ALA A 94 -12.62 17.86 42.99
C ALA A 94 -12.91 16.37 42.71
N ALA A 95 -12.02 15.68 41.99
CA ALA A 95 -12.13 14.25 41.75
C ALA A 95 -11.92 13.40 43.03
N LEU A 96 -11.00 13.80 43.92
CA LEU A 96 -10.80 13.14 45.22
C LEU A 96 -12.01 13.33 46.14
N ALA A 97 -12.62 14.51 46.16
CA ALA A 97 -13.83 14.76 46.95
C ALA A 97 -15.02 13.91 46.48
N VAL A 98 -15.15 13.67 45.16
CA VAL A 98 -16.18 12.77 44.59
C VAL A 98 -15.84 11.29 44.81
N ALA A 99 -14.55 10.91 44.81
CA ALA A 99 -14.10 9.54 45.08
C ALA A 99 -14.22 9.16 46.57
N LEU A 100 -14.00 10.09 47.50
CA LEU A 100 -14.16 9.90 48.95
C LEU A 100 -15.62 9.70 49.38
N VAL A 101 -16.59 10.12 48.56
CA VAL A 101 -18.03 9.84 48.76
C VAL A 101 -18.41 8.40 48.37
N ARG A 102 -17.57 7.69 47.60
CA ARG A 102 -17.86 6.32 47.11
C ARG A 102 -17.12 5.20 47.85
N ILE A 103 -16.13 5.51 48.69
CA ILE A 103 -15.29 4.49 49.36
C ILE A 103 -15.46 4.57 50.87
N THR A 104 -16.64 4.18 51.36
CA THR A 104 -16.80 3.70 52.74
C THR A 104 -17.16 2.23 52.70
N GLY A 105 -16.14 1.37 52.73
CA GLY A 105 -16.36 -0.07 52.87
C GLY A 105 -15.23 -0.92 52.33
N ARG A 106 -14.17 -1.08 53.14
CA ARG A 106 -13.36 -2.30 53.38
C ARG A 106 -11.89 -1.96 53.59
N ARG A 107 -11.39 -2.36 54.77
CA ARG A 107 -9.97 -2.33 55.18
C ARG A 107 -9.29 -3.64 54.78
N LYS A 108 -8.01 -3.59 54.39
CA LYS A 108 -6.93 -4.42 54.96
C LYS A 108 -5.53 -3.88 54.59
N PRO A 109 -4.50 -4.12 55.41
CA PRO A 109 -3.25 -3.33 55.42
C PRO A 109 -2.05 -4.07 54.82
N ILE A 110 -1.08 -3.35 54.25
CA ILE A 110 0.31 -3.83 54.06
C ILE A 110 1.29 -2.68 54.38
N ALA A 111 2.36 -3.05 55.08
CA ALA A 111 3.38 -2.23 55.73
C ALA A 111 4.47 -1.69 54.76
N PRO A 112 5.35 -0.76 55.21
CA PRO A 112 6.24 0.02 54.34
C PRO A 112 7.71 -0.44 54.40
N ALA A 113 8.49 -0.13 53.36
CA ALA A 113 9.95 -0.08 53.47
C ALA A 113 10.59 0.82 52.40
N GLY A 114 11.40 1.79 52.86
CA GLY A 114 12.83 1.82 52.54
C GLY A 114 13.29 2.61 51.32
N ILE A 115 13.73 3.84 51.59
CA ILE A 115 14.54 4.72 50.73
C ILE A 115 16.03 4.32 50.83
N ALA A 116 16.79 4.40 49.74
CA ALA A 116 18.11 5.10 49.69
C ALA A 116 18.78 5.03 48.30
N ALA A 117 19.32 6.18 47.90
CA ALA A 117 20.29 6.42 46.83
C ALA A 117 21.65 5.74 47.14
N THR A 118 22.69 5.68 46.29
CA THR A 118 23.38 6.76 45.57
C THR A 118 24.64 6.18 44.87
N VAL A 119 25.20 6.97 43.94
CA VAL A 119 26.63 7.09 43.54
C VAL A 119 27.22 6.15 42.47
N ALA A 120 27.83 6.84 41.49
CA ALA A 120 28.66 6.37 40.38
C ALA A 120 30.10 6.01 40.80
N THR A 121 30.83 5.24 39.98
CA THR A 121 32.15 5.64 39.43
C THR A 121 32.76 4.57 38.50
N ARG A 122 33.04 5.00 37.27
CA ARG A 122 34.23 4.82 36.41
C ARG A 122 35.22 3.67 36.72
N ARG A 123 35.61 2.91 35.67
CA ARG A 123 37.01 2.73 35.23
C ARG A 123 37.10 2.05 33.86
N GLN A 124 37.78 2.72 32.93
CA GLN A 124 38.44 2.13 31.77
C GLN A 124 39.87 1.75 32.16
N THR A 125 40.37 0.64 31.63
CA THR A 125 41.78 0.43 31.28
C THR A 125 41.83 -0.60 30.16
N GLY A 126 42.39 -0.21 29.01
CA GLY A 126 42.79 -1.15 27.97
C GLY A 126 44.25 -1.53 28.09
N THR A 127 44.67 -2.53 27.31
CA THR A 127 46.04 -2.69 26.80
C THR A 127 46.03 -3.62 25.58
N GLN A 128 46.79 -3.20 24.57
CA GLN A 128 47.12 -3.85 23.29
C GLN A 128 48.02 -5.09 23.52
N GLN A 129 48.16 -6.06 22.62
CA GLN A 129 49.07 -6.02 21.45
C GLN A 129 48.99 -7.33 20.61
N PRO A 130 49.61 -7.38 19.40
CA PRO A 130 49.20 -8.18 18.24
C PRO A 130 49.97 -9.50 18.08
N ALA A 131 49.42 -10.42 17.26
CA ALA A 131 50.15 -11.58 16.76
C ALA A 131 49.87 -11.78 15.26
N GLU A 132 50.95 -11.98 14.51
CA GLU A 132 51.03 -12.09 13.05
C GLU A 132 50.77 -13.52 12.53
N SER A 133 50.27 -13.55 11.29
CA SER A 133 50.53 -14.51 10.20
C SER A 133 50.10 -15.99 10.33
N SER A 134 49.19 -16.40 9.47
CA SER A 134 49.50 -17.27 8.30
C SER A 134 48.23 -17.50 7.48
N ALA A 135 48.19 -16.92 6.28
CA ALA A 135 47.09 -17.10 5.34
C ALA A 135 47.22 -18.47 4.66
N SER A 136 46.18 -19.29 4.76
CA SER A 136 46.03 -20.54 4.02
C SER A 136 44.85 -20.42 3.05
N LEU A 137 44.97 -21.08 1.90
CA LEU A 137 44.09 -20.99 0.72
C LEU A 137 42.68 -21.61 0.94
N GLU A 138 42.10 -21.46 2.12
CA GLU A 138 40.70 -21.80 2.45
C GLU A 138 39.78 -20.56 2.50
N ASP A 139 40.35 -19.34 2.40
CA ASP A 139 39.63 -18.05 2.56
C ASP A 139 38.83 -17.56 1.33
N ALA A 140 38.42 -18.45 0.42
CA ALA A 140 37.59 -18.09 -0.73
C ALA A 140 36.10 -18.46 -0.56
N VAL A 141 35.66 -18.75 0.66
CA VAL A 141 34.24 -18.76 1.05
C VAL A 141 34.05 -17.57 2.00
N PRO A 142 33.16 -16.60 1.70
CA PRO A 142 32.92 -15.51 2.64
C PRO A 142 32.55 -16.12 4.00
N PRO A 143 33.13 -15.65 5.11
CA PRO A 143 32.84 -16.21 6.42
C PRO A 143 31.33 -16.16 6.61
N LEU A 144 30.74 -17.33 6.86
CA LEU A 144 29.44 -17.40 7.54
C LEU A 144 29.63 -16.53 8.77
N LEU A 145 29.03 -15.33 8.73
CA LEU A 145 28.97 -14.40 9.85
C LEU A 145 28.81 -15.23 11.12
N ASP A 146 29.60 -14.98 12.17
CA ASP A 146 29.40 -15.56 13.50
C ASP A 146 27.92 -15.46 13.86
N THR A 147 27.15 -16.49 13.52
CA THR A 147 25.71 -16.43 13.67
C THR A 147 25.47 -16.56 15.15
N PRO A 148 24.84 -15.56 15.80
CA PRO A 148 24.57 -15.65 17.22
C PRO A 148 23.84 -16.96 17.51
N PRO A 149 24.13 -17.64 18.63
CA PRO A 149 23.50 -18.90 18.97
C PRO A 149 21.97 -18.73 18.93
N VAL A 150 21.32 -19.53 18.09
CA VAL A 150 19.87 -19.44 17.86
C VAL A 150 19.16 -20.50 18.69
N ASP A 151 18.12 -20.09 19.43
CA ASP A 151 17.24 -21.02 20.13
C ASP A 151 16.41 -21.84 19.13
N LEU A 152 16.54 -23.16 19.16
CA LEU A 152 15.83 -24.08 18.27
C LEU A 152 14.51 -24.60 18.86
N THR A 153 14.21 -24.29 20.12
CA THR A 153 12.99 -24.76 20.82
C THR A 153 11.69 -24.39 20.09
N PRO A 154 11.55 -23.17 19.53
CA PRO A 154 10.34 -22.79 18.79
C PRO A 154 10.07 -23.61 17.53
N LEU A 155 11.09 -24.26 16.95
CA LEU A 155 10.95 -24.98 15.68
C LEU A 155 9.97 -26.16 15.76
N ASP A 156 10.01 -26.91 16.86
CA ASP A 156 9.13 -28.06 17.06
C ASP A 156 7.64 -27.63 17.13
N GLU A 157 7.36 -26.48 17.76
CA GLU A 157 6.02 -25.87 17.82
C GLU A 157 5.56 -25.40 16.44
N ILE A 158 6.44 -24.73 15.67
CA ILE A 158 6.15 -24.28 14.32
C ILE A 158 5.78 -25.47 13.43
N VAL A 159 6.58 -26.53 13.45
CA VAL A 159 6.32 -27.75 12.65
C VAL A 159 5.04 -28.44 13.10
N GLY A 160 4.77 -28.52 14.41
CA GLY A 160 3.55 -29.10 14.94
C GLY A 160 2.28 -28.34 14.53
N ARG A 161 2.36 -27.01 14.41
CA ARG A 161 1.24 -26.15 14.00
C ARG A 161 1.00 -26.15 12.48
N VAL A 162 2.06 -26.11 11.69
CA VAL A 162 1.98 -25.90 10.23
C VAL A 162 1.83 -27.23 9.47
N GLY A 163 2.51 -28.29 9.92
CA GLY A 163 2.52 -29.59 9.26
C GLY A 163 3.91 -30.03 8.82
N ARG A 164 4.03 -31.28 8.38
CA ARG A 164 5.30 -31.96 8.08
C ARG A 164 5.50 -32.34 6.61
N GLU A 165 4.42 -32.47 5.86
CA GLU A 165 4.49 -32.89 4.45
C GLU A 165 5.21 -31.85 3.56
N PRO A 166 5.77 -32.26 2.40
CA PRO A 166 6.47 -31.36 1.47
C PRO A 166 5.69 -30.09 1.07
N ARG A 167 4.37 -30.18 0.92
CA ARG A 167 3.52 -29.02 0.58
C ARG A 167 3.57 -27.90 1.62
N HIS A 168 3.91 -28.23 2.86
CA HIS A 168 4.00 -27.26 3.95
C HIS A 168 5.36 -26.55 4.00
N LEU A 169 6.31 -26.86 3.11
CA LEU A 169 7.65 -26.27 3.17
C LEU A 169 7.62 -24.73 3.07
N ILE A 170 6.88 -24.15 2.12
CA ILE A 170 6.77 -22.69 1.98
C ILE A 170 6.10 -22.07 3.23
N PRO A 171 4.93 -22.56 3.71
CA PRO A 171 4.35 -22.12 4.98
C PRO A 171 5.29 -22.25 6.19
N LEU A 172 6.08 -23.32 6.27
CA LEU A 172 7.06 -23.53 7.34
C LEU A 172 8.15 -22.46 7.30
N LEU A 173 8.69 -22.18 6.11
CA LEU A 173 9.71 -21.15 5.94
C LEU A 173 9.15 -19.75 6.27
N HIS A 174 7.90 -19.46 5.93
CA HIS A 174 7.23 -18.22 6.37
C HIS A 174 7.12 -18.12 7.88
N ALA A 175 6.69 -19.20 8.55
CA ALA A 175 6.57 -19.22 10.00
C ALA A 175 7.93 -19.07 10.70
N ILE A 176 8.98 -19.67 10.13
CA ILE A 176 10.38 -19.53 10.61
C ILE A 176 10.84 -18.09 10.41
N ASP A 177 10.68 -17.52 9.22
CA ASP A 177 11.09 -16.14 8.92
C ASP A 177 10.37 -15.13 9.81
N GLN A 178 9.06 -15.30 10.04
CA GLN A 178 8.29 -14.45 10.97
C GLN A 178 8.78 -14.53 12.42
N HIS A 179 9.19 -15.72 12.87
CA HIS A 179 9.65 -15.92 14.23
C HIS A 179 11.08 -15.41 14.45
N TYR A 180 12.00 -15.80 13.57
CA TYR A 180 13.43 -15.51 13.70
C TYR A 180 13.88 -14.22 12.98
N ARG A 181 13.01 -13.63 12.14
CA ARG A 181 13.26 -12.47 11.26
C ARG A 181 14.24 -12.72 10.10
N TYR A 182 14.61 -13.98 9.90
CA TYR A 182 15.38 -14.52 8.80
C TYR A 182 15.27 -16.06 8.87
N LEU A 183 15.96 -16.77 7.99
CA LEU A 183 16.12 -18.22 8.02
C LEU A 183 17.51 -18.60 8.54
N PRO A 184 17.67 -18.92 9.84
CA PRO A 184 18.96 -19.28 10.40
C PRO A 184 19.49 -20.60 9.82
N PRO A 185 20.79 -20.70 9.46
CA PRO A 185 21.38 -21.94 8.97
C PRO A 185 21.16 -23.12 9.92
N ALA A 186 21.28 -22.90 11.24
CA ALA A 186 21.05 -23.92 12.25
C ALA A 186 19.60 -24.44 12.29
N VAL A 187 18.62 -23.56 12.07
CA VAL A 187 17.20 -23.91 12.00
C VAL A 187 16.91 -24.70 10.72
N LEU A 188 17.43 -24.24 9.57
CA LEU A 188 17.28 -24.94 8.29
C LEU A 188 17.95 -26.32 8.28
N ALA A 189 19.09 -26.46 8.98
CA ALA A 189 19.77 -27.75 9.14
C ALA A 189 18.97 -28.73 10.01
N ARG A 190 18.15 -28.24 10.94
CA ARG A 190 17.32 -29.08 11.82
C ARG A 190 15.99 -29.50 11.19
N LEU A 191 15.44 -28.67 10.31
CA LEU A 191 14.12 -28.87 9.72
C LEU A 191 13.91 -30.25 9.04
N PRO A 192 14.89 -30.85 8.31
CA PRO A 192 14.76 -32.20 7.75
C PRO A 192 14.55 -33.32 8.75
N GLN A 193 14.87 -33.12 10.05
CA GLN A 193 14.62 -34.12 11.08
C GLN A 193 13.19 -34.06 11.64
N LEU A 194 12.45 -32.98 11.34
CA LEU A 194 11.13 -32.71 11.90
C LEU A 194 10.01 -32.75 10.86
N ALA A 195 10.34 -32.49 9.60
CA ALA A 195 9.41 -32.51 8.47
C ALA A 195 9.93 -33.44 7.36
N ASP A 196 9.02 -33.93 6.52
CA ASP A 196 9.29 -34.87 5.43
C ASP A 196 9.90 -34.14 4.21
N VAL A 197 10.98 -33.39 4.45
CA VAL A 197 11.66 -32.55 3.47
C VAL A 197 13.18 -32.72 3.57
N THR A 198 13.85 -32.66 2.43
CA THR A 198 15.30 -32.77 2.35
C THR A 198 15.98 -31.40 2.47
N ALA A 199 17.24 -31.38 2.91
CA ALA A 199 18.05 -30.16 2.93
C ALA A 199 18.17 -29.50 1.53
N ALA A 200 18.18 -30.30 0.46
CA ALA A 200 18.20 -29.82 -0.91
C ALA A 200 16.90 -29.12 -1.31
N GLN A 201 15.73 -29.66 -0.91
CA GLN A 201 14.44 -29.00 -1.13
C GLN A 201 14.36 -27.69 -0.36
N ILE A 202 14.76 -27.68 0.91
CA ILE A 202 14.80 -26.47 1.74
C ILE A 202 15.67 -25.40 1.07
N SER A 203 16.92 -25.74 0.73
CA SER A 203 17.85 -24.80 0.11
C SER A 203 17.33 -24.31 -1.25
N GLY A 204 16.75 -25.20 -2.06
CA GLY A 204 16.17 -24.85 -3.35
C GLY A 204 15.00 -23.88 -3.24
N VAL A 205 14.11 -24.05 -2.25
CA VAL A 205 12.97 -23.15 -2.01
C VAL A 205 13.46 -21.84 -1.38
N ALA A 206 14.24 -21.91 -0.31
CA ALA A 206 14.73 -20.73 0.42
C ALA A 206 15.58 -19.79 -0.45
N SER A 207 16.30 -20.31 -1.45
CA SER A 207 17.09 -19.49 -2.38
C SER A 207 16.32 -19.00 -3.60
N PHE A 208 15.17 -19.61 -3.92
CA PHE A 208 14.39 -19.27 -5.12
C PHE A 208 13.41 -18.13 -4.87
N TYR A 209 12.77 -18.11 -3.71
CA TYR A 209 11.72 -17.14 -3.36
C TYR A 209 12.33 -15.92 -2.67
N SER A 210 12.07 -14.72 -3.21
CA SER A 210 12.73 -13.49 -2.74
C SER A 210 12.31 -13.05 -1.34
N GLN A 211 11.18 -13.56 -0.82
CA GLN A 211 10.71 -13.24 0.53
C GLN A 211 11.53 -13.91 1.63
N PHE A 212 12.25 -14.99 1.30
CA PHE A 212 13.04 -15.72 2.28
C PHE A 212 14.44 -15.13 2.41
N ARG A 213 14.75 -14.54 3.58
CA ARG A 213 16.09 -14.02 3.86
C ARG A 213 16.96 -15.05 4.55
N THR A 214 18.18 -15.22 4.07
CA THR A 214 19.22 -16.00 4.74
C THR A 214 20.18 -15.14 5.56
N ARG A 215 20.00 -13.81 5.56
CA ARG A 215 20.80 -12.84 6.31
C ARG A 215 19.96 -12.18 7.41
N PRO A 216 20.56 -11.82 8.56
CA PRO A 216 19.86 -11.11 9.63
C PRO A 216 19.22 -9.81 9.16
N ARG A 217 18.00 -9.55 9.64
CA ARG A 217 17.24 -8.34 9.37
C ARG A 217 17.40 -7.35 10.52
N GLY A 218 17.46 -6.06 10.20
CA GLY A 218 17.45 -4.98 11.17
C GLY A 218 16.11 -4.90 11.92
N GLU A 219 16.04 -4.07 12.96
CA GLU A 219 14.83 -3.93 13.78
C GLU A 219 13.60 -3.48 12.97
N LYS A 220 13.81 -2.60 11.99
CA LYS A 220 12.77 -2.12 11.06
C LYS A 220 13.02 -2.62 9.65
N LEU A 221 11.95 -2.83 8.89
CA LEU A 221 12.04 -3.04 7.45
C LEU A 221 11.45 -1.87 6.68
N VAL A 222 12.23 -1.38 5.73
CA VAL A 222 11.86 -0.33 4.80
C VAL A 222 11.82 -0.94 3.41
N GLN A 223 10.62 -1.16 2.89
CA GLN A 223 10.40 -1.67 1.55
C GLN A 223 10.14 -0.51 0.59
N VAL A 224 11.03 -0.29 -0.36
CA VAL A 224 10.86 0.69 -1.42
C VAL A 224 10.25 -0.01 -2.64
N CYS A 225 9.09 0.46 -3.07
CA CYS A 225 8.45 -0.08 -4.27
C CYS A 225 9.22 0.39 -5.51
N VAL A 226 9.76 -0.55 -6.27
CA VAL A 226 10.47 -0.31 -7.54
C VAL A 226 9.63 -0.73 -8.74
N GLY A 227 8.31 -0.84 -8.58
CA GLY A 227 7.39 -1.18 -9.67
C GLY A 227 7.23 -0.08 -10.71
N THR A 228 6.66 -0.40 -11.87
CA THR A 228 6.68 0.48 -13.07
C THR A 228 6.24 1.91 -12.77
N ALA A 229 5.10 2.08 -12.11
CA ALA A 229 4.58 3.40 -11.75
C ALA A 229 5.53 4.17 -10.81
N CYS A 230 6.18 3.47 -9.88
CA CYS A 230 7.19 4.03 -8.97
C CYS A 230 8.49 4.36 -9.70
N HIS A 231 8.92 3.52 -10.65
CA HIS A 231 10.09 3.78 -11.50
C HIS A 231 9.88 5.05 -12.33
N VAL A 232 8.77 5.18 -13.04
CA VAL A 232 8.48 6.40 -13.81
C VAL A 232 8.23 7.64 -12.93
N ALA A 233 7.92 7.45 -11.65
CA ALA A 233 7.79 8.51 -10.67
C ALA A 233 9.10 8.85 -9.90
N GLY A 234 10.22 8.17 -10.19
CA GLY A 234 11.53 8.46 -9.61
C GLY A 234 11.84 7.77 -8.28
N ALA A 235 11.34 6.55 -8.05
CA ALA A 235 11.61 5.78 -6.82
C ALA A 235 13.09 5.42 -6.62
N ASP A 236 13.89 5.38 -7.68
CA ASP A 236 15.35 5.21 -7.63
C ASP A 236 16.02 6.29 -6.77
N ARG A 237 15.56 7.53 -6.89
CA ARG A 237 16.07 8.67 -6.10
C ARG A 237 15.74 8.53 -4.62
N VAL A 238 14.56 8.02 -4.31
CA VAL A 238 14.12 7.76 -2.92
C VAL A 238 14.95 6.63 -2.30
N LEU A 239 15.21 5.56 -3.06
CA LEU A 239 16.05 4.44 -2.63
C LEU A 239 17.50 4.88 -2.37
N ASP A 240 18.08 5.63 -3.31
CA ASP A 240 19.45 6.14 -3.21
C ASP A 240 19.61 7.02 -1.95
N GLN A 241 18.64 7.90 -1.69
CA GLN A 241 18.64 8.76 -0.51
C GLN A 241 18.48 7.95 0.79
N LEU A 242 17.56 6.99 0.85
CA LEU A 242 17.37 6.11 2.01
C LEU A 242 18.64 5.35 2.38
N ARG A 243 19.32 4.78 1.39
CA ARG A 243 20.58 4.05 1.59
C ARG A 243 21.69 4.97 2.11
N LYS A 244 21.77 6.18 1.58
CA LYS A 244 22.74 7.19 2.00
C LYS A 244 22.50 7.63 3.45
N ASP A 245 21.26 7.95 3.82
CA ASP A 245 20.92 8.44 5.17
C ASP A 245 21.12 7.36 6.24
N LEU A 246 20.91 6.09 5.89
CA LEU A 246 21.17 4.95 6.78
C LEU A 246 22.63 4.49 6.79
N GLY A 247 23.49 5.02 5.90
CA GLY A 247 24.89 4.60 5.80
C GLY A 247 25.05 3.15 5.34
N ILE A 248 24.13 2.65 4.50
CA ILE A 248 24.16 1.28 3.98
C ILE A 248 25.28 1.18 2.92
N PRO A 249 26.24 0.25 3.06
CA PRO A 249 27.33 0.12 2.09
C PRO A 249 26.82 -0.42 0.74
N PRO A 250 27.54 -0.15 -0.37
CA PRO A 250 27.23 -0.73 -1.67
C PRO A 250 27.16 -2.27 -1.60
N GLY A 251 26.06 -2.86 -2.08
CA GLY A 251 25.82 -4.31 -2.01
C GLY A 251 25.27 -4.82 -0.67
N GLY A 252 25.15 -3.95 0.34
CA GLY A 252 24.41 -4.20 1.57
C GLY A 252 22.97 -3.70 1.50
N ASP A 253 22.14 -4.17 2.44
CA ASP A 253 20.73 -3.78 2.59
C ASP A 253 20.37 -3.43 4.04
N THR A 254 21.15 -3.85 5.03
CA THR A 254 20.98 -3.48 6.44
C THR A 254 22.01 -2.43 6.86
N ASP A 255 21.59 -1.46 7.68
CA ASP A 255 22.53 -0.48 8.23
C ASP A 255 23.52 -1.13 9.22
N PRO A 256 24.76 -0.62 9.36
CA PRO A 256 25.77 -1.23 10.23
C PRO A 256 25.36 -1.34 11.71
N ALA A 257 24.40 -0.52 12.16
CA ALA A 257 23.88 -0.55 13.52
C ALA A 257 22.71 -1.53 13.72
N GLY A 258 22.24 -2.23 12.67
CA GLY A 258 21.13 -3.20 12.77
C GLY A 258 19.76 -2.59 13.07
N ARG A 259 19.59 -1.29 12.88
CA ARG A 259 18.34 -0.55 13.15
C ARG A 259 17.32 -0.71 12.02
N ALA A 260 17.77 -0.77 10.76
CA ALA A 260 16.88 -0.81 9.61
C ALA A 260 17.48 -1.59 8.44
N THR A 261 16.64 -2.38 7.77
CA THR A 261 16.92 -3.01 6.49
C THR A 261 16.11 -2.31 5.40
N VAL A 262 16.75 -1.91 4.30
CA VAL A 262 16.14 -1.33 3.11
C VAL A 262 16.11 -2.35 1.98
N GLU A 263 14.90 -2.76 1.60
CA GLU A 263 14.66 -3.73 0.53
C GLU A 263 13.89 -3.10 -0.62
N THR A 264 14.08 -3.64 -1.81
CA THR A 264 13.27 -3.27 -2.98
C THR A 264 12.19 -4.31 -3.20
N VAL A 265 10.94 -3.87 -3.35
CA VAL A 265 9.81 -4.75 -3.67
C VAL A 265 9.31 -4.45 -5.07
N GLY A 266 9.02 -5.49 -5.85
CA GLY A 266 8.54 -5.35 -7.23
C GLY A 266 7.28 -4.50 -7.35
N CYS A 267 6.29 -4.68 -6.47
CA CYS A 267 5.10 -3.83 -6.42
C CYS A 267 4.38 -3.97 -5.07
N LEU A 268 4.08 -2.85 -4.40
CA LEU A 268 3.21 -2.78 -3.21
C LEU A 268 1.72 -2.60 -3.55
N GLY A 269 1.37 -2.67 -4.85
CA GLY A 269 0.02 -2.52 -5.37
C GLY A 269 -0.61 -1.13 -5.19
N CYS A 270 0.13 -0.12 -4.75
CA CYS A 270 -0.37 1.25 -4.56
C CYS A 270 0.06 2.18 -5.70
N CYS A 271 0.03 1.70 -6.95
CA CYS A 271 0.69 2.33 -8.10
C CYS A 271 0.20 3.76 -8.41
N THR A 272 -1.05 4.10 -8.08
CA THR A 272 -1.58 5.47 -8.23
C THR A 272 -0.99 6.46 -7.23
N ARG A 273 -0.25 5.97 -6.23
CA ARG A 273 0.41 6.73 -5.16
C ARG A 273 1.93 6.70 -5.28
N ALA A 274 2.45 6.37 -6.46
CA ALA A 274 3.89 6.35 -6.72
C ALA A 274 4.57 7.72 -6.46
N PRO A 275 5.82 7.74 -5.95
CA PRO A 275 6.58 6.62 -5.37
C PRO A 275 6.00 6.13 -4.02
N VAL A 276 6.11 4.83 -3.75
CA VAL A 276 5.56 4.19 -2.55
C VAL A 276 6.68 3.57 -1.72
N VAL A 277 6.68 3.83 -0.42
CA VAL A 277 7.57 3.20 0.57
C VAL A 277 6.72 2.63 1.69
N GLN A 278 7.06 1.43 2.16
CA GLN A 278 6.44 0.80 3.32
C GLN A 278 7.47 0.63 4.42
N VAL A 279 7.14 1.09 5.62
CA VAL A 279 7.95 0.89 6.83
C VAL A 279 7.17 -0.05 7.73
N ASP A 280 7.65 -1.28 7.88
CA ASP A 280 6.95 -2.39 8.52
C ASP A 280 5.52 -2.55 7.93
N ASP A 281 4.47 -2.27 8.70
CA ASP A 281 3.07 -2.36 8.24
C ASP A 281 2.50 -1.03 7.70
N HIS A 282 3.31 0.04 7.68
CA HIS A 282 2.86 1.38 7.32
C HIS A 282 3.29 1.76 5.91
N THR A 283 2.33 1.79 4.98
CA THR A 283 2.54 2.23 3.60
C THR A 283 2.35 3.74 3.47
N ALA A 284 3.37 4.42 2.93
CA ALA A 284 3.34 5.82 2.54
C ALA A 284 3.43 5.96 1.01
N GLY A 285 2.62 6.84 0.44
CA GLY A 285 2.60 7.16 -0.99
C GLY A 285 2.98 8.60 -1.28
N HIS A 286 3.31 8.89 -2.54
CA HIS A 286 3.86 10.15 -3.04
C HIS A 286 5.12 10.58 -2.28
N VAL A 287 5.95 9.59 -1.91
CA VAL A 287 7.17 9.83 -1.14
C VAL A 287 8.18 10.56 -1.99
N ARG A 288 8.64 11.72 -1.51
CA ARG A 288 9.72 12.50 -2.11
C ARG A 288 11.01 12.30 -1.31
N VAL A 289 12.14 12.68 -1.91
CA VAL A 289 13.48 12.61 -1.30
C VAL A 289 13.52 13.35 0.04
N GLU A 290 12.81 14.47 0.16
CA GLU A 290 12.70 15.28 1.39
C GLU A 290 11.97 14.55 2.54
N ASP A 291 11.04 13.65 2.20
CA ASP A 291 10.14 13.01 3.18
C ASP A 291 10.82 11.82 3.88
N VAL A 292 11.96 11.35 3.35
CA VAL A 292 12.70 10.15 3.78
C VAL A 292 13.03 10.16 5.27
N ASN A 293 13.57 11.27 5.79
CA ASN A 293 13.93 11.41 7.20
C ASN A 293 12.70 11.37 8.14
N GLY A 294 11.56 11.86 7.65
CA GLY A 294 10.29 11.84 8.38
C GLY A 294 9.69 10.43 8.49
N LEU A 295 9.91 9.56 7.50
CA LEU A 295 9.35 8.20 7.49
C LEU A 295 9.92 7.31 8.60
N LEU A 296 11.24 7.38 8.81
CA LEU A 296 11.93 6.56 9.83
C LEU A 296 11.59 6.99 11.26
N THR A 297 11.31 8.27 11.46
CA THR A 297 11.00 8.89 12.76
C THR A 297 9.51 8.80 13.12
N SER A 298 8.61 9.00 12.15
CA SER A 298 7.15 8.91 12.36
C SER A 298 6.70 7.48 12.72
N ALA A 299 7.42 6.46 12.23
CA ALA A 299 7.20 5.06 12.62
C ALA A 299 7.56 4.76 14.09
N ASN A 300 8.30 5.64 14.79
CA ASN A 300 8.59 5.50 16.22
C ASN A 300 7.51 6.10 17.14
N GLY A 301 6.39 6.56 16.59
CA GLY A 301 5.40 7.38 17.30
C GLY A 301 3.97 6.83 17.37
N SER A 302 3.74 5.52 17.24
CA SER A 302 2.39 4.95 17.43
C SER A 302 2.34 3.51 17.95
N SER A 303 3.40 3.00 18.57
CA SER A 303 3.29 1.88 19.53
C SER A 303 2.81 2.38 20.89
N GLY A 304 1.74 3.17 20.89
CA GLY A 304 0.93 3.33 22.09
C GLY A 304 0.39 1.96 22.42
N LYS A 305 0.99 1.29 23.41
CA LYS A 305 0.45 0.09 24.04
C LYS A 305 -1.05 0.31 24.24
N CYS A 306 -1.92 -0.28 23.41
CA CYS A 306 -3.32 -0.49 23.81
C CYS A 306 -3.18 -1.46 24.98
N GLY A 307 -3.17 -0.90 26.19
CA GLY A 307 -3.35 -1.72 27.38
C GLY A 307 -4.58 -2.59 27.13
N LYS A 308 -4.49 -3.87 27.49
CA LYS A 308 -5.51 -4.92 27.29
C LYS A 308 -6.88 -4.62 27.94
N SER A 309 -7.20 -3.36 28.27
CA SER A 309 -8.46 -2.88 28.81
C SER A 309 -9.35 -2.13 27.80
N CYS A 310 -8.93 -1.96 26.54
CA CYS A 310 -9.69 -1.23 25.52
C CYS A 310 -10.94 -1.96 24.96
N HIS A 311 -11.26 -3.18 25.43
CA HIS A 311 -12.26 -4.06 24.79
C HIS A 311 -13.54 -4.39 25.57
N ARG A 312 -13.87 -3.77 26.71
CA ARG A 312 -15.05 -4.22 27.46
C ARG A 312 -16.20 -3.27 27.75
N ASP A 313 -16.10 -1.97 27.54
CA ASP A 313 -17.26 -1.09 27.74
C ASP A 313 -17.20 0.13 26.80
N SER A 314 -17.86 0.08 25.63
CA SER A 314 -18.03 1.26 24.79
C SER A 314 -19.27 1.19 23.88
N PRO A 315 -20.05 2.29 23.73
CA PRO A 315 -21.19 2.38 22.82
C PRO A 315 -20.74 2.76 21.39
N VAL A 316 -19.71 2.09 20.87
CA VAL A 316 -19.25 2.27 19.48
C VAL A 316 -19.68 1.04 18.72
N ILE A 317 -20.65 1.27 17.86
CA ILE A 317 -21.54 0.29 17.30
C ILE A 317 -20.88 -0.31 16.05
N HIS A 318 -20.44 -1.58 16.13
CA HIS A 318 -19.83 -2.33 15.02
C HIS A 318 -20.64 -3.57 14.60
N SER A 319 -21.89 -3.74 15.05
CA SER A 319 -22.70 -4.92 14.68
C SER A 319 -23.59 -4.63 13.48
N ALA A 320 -23.69 -5.58 12.54
CA ALA A 320 -24.59 -5.49 11.38
C ALA A 320 -26.05 -5.15 11.75
N ALA A 321 -26.51 -5.60 12.92
CA ALA A 321 -27.85 -5.35 13.45
C ALA A 321 -28.13 -3.88 13.84
N SER A 322 -27.11 -3.03 13.86
CA SER A 322 -27.22 -1.64 14.34
C SER A 322 -26.82 -0.59 13.29
N LEU A 323 -26.25 -1.03 12.16
CA LEU A 323 -26.25 -0.26 10.90
C LEU A 323 -27.69 0.00 10.40
N GLU A 324 -28.62 -0.92 10.67
CA GLU A 324 -30.03 -0.80 10.25
C GLU A 324 -30.86 0.18 11.09
N THR A 325 -30.39 0.55 12.28
CA THR A 325 -31.11 1.46 13.21
C THR A 325 -30.45 2.83 13.33
N ALA A 326 -29.27 3.03 12.74
CA ALA A 326 -28.57 4.30 12.77
C ALA A 326 -29.20 5.28 11.75
N PRO A 327 -29.56 6.50 12.16
CA PRO A 327 -30.15 7.50 11.28
C PRO A 327 -29.15 8.11 10.28
N VAL A 328 -27.87 7.75 10.33
CA VAL A 328 -26.82 8.22 9.41
C VAL A 328 -25.83 7.09 9.16
N GLU A 329 -25.57 6.80 7.90
CA GLU A 329 -24.52 5.87 7.45
C GLU A 329 -23.34 6.68 6.89
N ILE A 330 -22.12 6.35 7.33
CA ILE A 330 -20.90 6.97 6.84
C ILE A 330 -20.02 5.88 6.23
N ARG A 331 -19.78 5.95 4.94
CA ARG A 331 -18.94 4.99 4.21
C ARG A 331 -17.54 5.53 4.05
N ILE A 332 -16.56 4.64 4.23
CA ILE A 332 -15.15 4.93 4.00
C ILE A 332 -14.44 3.71 3.42
N GLY A 333 -13.70 3.92 2.32
CA GLY A 333 -12.94 2.86 1.68
C GLY A 333 -11.73 2.46 2.51
N LEU A 334 -11.62 1.17 2.84
CA LEU A 334 -10.51 0.62 3.64
C LEU A 334 -9.75 -0.50 2.92
N GLY A 335 -9.77 -0.53 1.58
CA GLY A 335 -8.82 -1.31 0.79
C GLY A 335 -7.41 -0.74 0.85
N SER A 336 -6.41 -1.52 0.46
CA SER A 336 -4.98 -1.20 0.62
C SER A 336 -4.59 0.16 0.01
N CYS A 337 -5.05 0.47 -1.22
CA CYS A 337 -4.82 1.79 -1.84
C CYS A 337 -5.43 2.96 -1.05
N CYS A 338 -6.61 2.76 -0.45
CA CYS A 338 -7.28 3.80 0.33
C CYS A 338 -6.56 4.02 1.67
N VAL A 339 -6.10 2.94 2.30
CA VAL A 339 -5.31 2.98 3.54
C VAL A 339 -3.97 3.68 3.29
N ALA A 340 -3.26 3.34 2.21
CA ALA A 340 -2.03 4.03 1.80
C ALA A 340 -2.27 5.52 1.49
N GLY A 341 -3.46 5.88 1.04
CA GLY A 341 -3.89 7.28 0.88
C GLY A 341 -4.23 8.00 2.19
N GLY A 342 -4.20 7.34 3.35
CA GLY A 342 -4.50 7.93 4.66
C GLY A 342 -5.91 7.67 5.20
N SER A 343 -6.72 6.82 4.55
CA SER A 343 -8.13 6.60 4.95
C SER A 343 -8.27 6.00 6.35
N ARG A 344 -7.27 5.25 6.83
CA ARG A 344 -7.24 4.72 8.21
C ARG A 344 -7.23 5.85 9.25
N ASN A 345 -6.38 6.85 9.06
CA ASN A 345 -6.27 8.00 9.97
C ASN A 345 -7.56 8.82 10.00
N VAL A 346 -8.21 8.96 8.84
CA VAL A 346 -9.53 9.61 8.72
C VAL A 346 -10.60 8.80 9.47
N MET A 347 -10.64 7.48 9.29
CA MET A 347 -11.57 6.61 10.02
C MET A 347 -11.40 6.73 11.53
N GLU A 348 -10.16 6.67 12.04
CA GLU A 348 -9.87 6.71 13.47
C GLU A 348 -10.29 8.05 14.08
N THR A 349 -10.05 9.12 13.34
CA THR A 349 -10.48 10.46 13.74
C THR A 349 -12.01 10.58 13.70
N LEU A 350 -12.67 9.99 12.70
CA LEU A 350 -14.13 9.97 12.59
C LEU A 350 -14.77 9.25 13.78
N GLN A 351 -14.27 8.06 14.11
CA GLN A 351 -14.71 7.32 15.29
C GLN A 351 -14.53 8.11 16.58
N ARG A 352 -13.40 8.82 16.73
CA ARG A 352 -13.10 9.63 17.92
C ARG A 352 -14.06 10.81 18.05
N GLU A 353 -14.28 11.55 16.96
CA GLU A 353 -15.16 12.73 16.95
C GLU A 353 -16.63 12.36 17.15
N LEU A 354 -17.11 11.26 16.55
CA LEU A 354 -18.47 10.75 16.80
C LEU A 354 -18.68 10.36 18.26
N ARG A 355 -17.67 9.73 18.89
CA ARG A 355 -17.70 9.38 20.33
C ARG A 355 -17.76 10.62 21.22
N ILE A 356 -16.88 11.60 20.98
CA ILE A 356 -16.81 12.84 21.77
C ILE A 356 -18.15 13.58 21.69
N ARG A 357 -18.74 13.66 20.50
CA ARG A 357 -19.97 14.41 20.23
C ARG A 357 -21.25 13.60 20.47
N ARG A 358 -21.14 12.30 20.80
CA ARG A 358 -22.25 11.37 21.02
C ARG A 358 -23.27 11.36 19.87
N ILE A 359 -22.79 11.36 18.64
CA ILE A 359 -23.64 11.31 17.44
C ILE A 359 -23.92 9.85 17.09
N ALA A 360 -25.20 9.52 16.86
CA ALA A 360 -25.61 8.20 16.41
C ALA A 360 -25.42 8.12 14.89
N ALA A 361 -24.24 7.63 14.48
CA ALA A 361 -23.93 7.33 13.08
C ALA A 361 -23.21 5.99 13.00
N ALA A 362 -23.50 5.21 11.96
CA ALA A 362 -22.83 3.96 11.70
C ALA A 362 -21.73 4.18 10.67
N ILE A 363 -20.50 3.77 10.99
CA ILE A 363 -19.38 3.79 10.04
C ILE A 363 -19.35 2.43 9.35
N LYS A 364 -19.64 2.43 8.04
CA LYS A 364 -19.56 1.25 7.20
C LYS A 364 -18.21 1.22 6.48
N PRO A 365 -17.32 0.26 6.79
CA PRO A 365 -16.13 0.04 5.99
C PRO A 365 -16.57 -0.51 4.63
N VAL A 366 -16.15 0.13 3.55
CA VAL A 366 -16.42 -0.36 2.19
C VAL A 366 -15.14 -0.83 1.52
N GLY A 367 -15.30 -1.62 0.45
CA GLY A 367 -14.21 -2.04 -0.42
C GLY A 367 -13.50 -0.88 -1.12
N CYS A 368 -12.79 -1.17 -2.21
CA CYS A 368 -12.19 -0.13 -3.02
C CYS A 368 -13.28 0.74 -3.68
N VAL A 369 -13.01 2.06 -3.70
CA VAL A 369 -13.90 3.08 -4.29
C VAL A 369 -13.56 3.37 -5.76
N GLY A 370 -12.50 2.76 -6.30
CA GLY A 370 -12.02 2.93 -7.68
C GLY A 370 -11.31 4.26 -7.97
N VAL A 371 -11.76 5.37 -7.38
CA VAL A 371 -11.31 6.74 -7.67
C VAL A 371 -10.07 7.14 -6.85
N CYS A 372 -8.97 6.40 -7.00
CA CYS A 372 -7.80 6.52 -6.12
C CYS A 372 -7.19 7.94 -6.04
N HIS A 373 -7.25 8.74 -7.11
CA HIS A 373 -6.75 10.12 -7.14
C HIS A 373 -7.55 11.12 -6.27
N LEU A 374 -8.72 10.70 -5.77
CA LEU A 374 -9.58 11.47 -4.86
C LEU A 374 -9.64 10.89 -3.44
N THR A 375 -8.94 9.79 -3.14
CA THR A 375 -8.92 9.23 -1.77
C THR A 375 -8.02 10.04 -0.83
N PRO A 376 -8.26 10.04 0.50
CA PRO A 376 -9.36 9.40 1.22
C PRO A 376 -10.74 9.97 0.87
N MET A 377 -11.73 9.09 0.66
CA MET A 377 -13.11 9.48 0.36
C MET A 377 -14.02 9.08 1.51
N VAL A 378 -14.89 10.00 1.92
CA VAL A 378 -15.92 9.78 2.94
C VAL A 378 -17.27 10.12 2.34
N GLU A 379 -18.17 9.15 2.26
CA GLU A 379 -19.56 9.37 1.83
C GLU A 379 -20.46 9.34 3.07
N VAL A 380 -21.31 10.36 3.22
CA VAL A 380 -22.29 10.46 4.30
C VAL A 380 -23.68 10.35 3.69
N ARG A 381 -24.45 9.38 4.18
CA ARG A 381 -25.86 9.15 3.81
C ARG A 381 -26.75 9.38 5.02
N ALA A 382 -27.72 10.28 4.87
CA ALA A 382 -28.74 10.55 5.87
C ALA A 382 -30.14 10.46 5.21
N PRO A 383 -31.17 9.92 5.91
CA PRO A 383 -32.53 9.85 5.40
C PRO A 383 -33.05 11.22 4.96
N GLY A 384 -33.65 11.28 3.77
CA GLY A 384 -34.24 12.50 3.21
C GLY A 384 -33.25 13.58 2.79
N ARG A 385 -31.96 13.25 2.64
CA ARG A 385 -30.92 14.14 2.12
C ARG A 385 -30.10 13.44 1.04
N ASP A 386 -29.61 14.21 0.08
CA ASP A 386 -28.66 13.72 -0.90
C ASP A 386 -27.34 13.29 -0.22
N PRO A 387 -26.69 12.22 -0.72
CA PRO A 387 -25.39 11.81 -0.21
C PRO A 387 -24.35 12.92 -0.35
N ILE A 388 -23.58 13.14 0.71
CA ILE A 388 -22.46 14.09 0.72
C ILE A 388 -21.17 13.30 0.58
N VAL A 389 -20.36 13.60 -0.44
CA VAL A 389 -19.07 12.96 -0.64
C VAL A 389 -17.95 13.98 -0.39
N ALA A 390 -17.12 13.72 0.61
CA ALA A 390 -15.88 14.44 0.85
C ALA A 390 -14.72 13.70 0.19
N THR A 391 -14.00 14.37 -0.71
CA THR A 391 -12.81 13.84 -1.40
C THR A 391 -11.53 14.40 -0.81
N ARG A 392 -10.44 13.61 -0.85
CA ARG A 392 -9.12 13.93 -0.26
C ARG A 392 -9.25 14.38 1.20
N ALA A 393 -10.13 13.72 1.93
CA ALA A 393 -10.42 14.07 3.32
C ALA A 393 -9.18 13.88 4.19
N THR A 394 -8.87 14.89 5.00
CA THR A 394 -7.82 14.83 6.02
C THR A 394 -8.43 14.64 7.41
N PRO A 395 -7.64 14.24 8.42
CA PRO A 395 -8.11 14.24 9.81
C PRO A 395 -8.68 15.58 10.29
N ALA A 396 -8.21 16.72 9.75
CA ALA A 396 -8.76 18.04 10.08
C ALA A 396 -10.19 18.23 9.54
N ASP A 397 -10.47 17.71 8.34
CA ASP A 397 -11.77 17.80 7.68
C ASP A 397 -12.87 16.99 8.36
N VAL A 398 -12.48 15.93 9.08
CA VAL A 398 -13.40 15.08 9.83
C VAL A 398 -14.27 15.90 10.78
N ARG A 399 -13.71 16.92 11.45
CA ARG A 399 -14.47 17.78 12.35
C ARG A 399 -15.60 18.51 11.62
N ARG A 400 -15.32 19.00 10.40
CA ARG A 400 -16.31 19.68 9.56
C ARG A 400 -17.39 18.69 9.08
N ILE A 401 -17.00 17.49 8.66
CA ILE A 401 -17.92 16.42 8.27
C ILE A 401 -18.86 16.07 9.43
N VAL A 402 -18.32 15.81 10.62
CA VAL A 402 -19.11 15.46 11.81
C VAL A 402 -20.03 16.61 12.23
N ARG A 403 -19.58 17.87 12.14
CA ARG A 403 -20.43 19.06 12.38
C ARG A 403 -21.57 19.19 11.37
N SER A 404 -21.40 18.72 10.14
CA SER A 404 -22.46 18.75 9.12
C SER A 404 -23.57 17.71 9.35
N LEU A 405 -23.32 16.69 10.17
CA LEU A 405 -24.29 15.63 10.45
C LEU A 405 -25.49 16.17 11.23
N PRO A 406 -26.73 15.73 10.92
CA PRO A 406 -27.91 16.13 11.66
C PRO A 406 -27.78 15.74 13.14
N ALA A 407 -28.30 16.58 14.04
CA ALA A 407 -28.28 16.28 15.47
C ALA A 407 -29.30 15.20 15.79
N THR A 408 -28.80 14.02 16.11
CA THR A 408 -29.58 12.84 16.50
C THR A 408 -29.65 12.78 18.02
N GLY A 409 -30.87 12.76 18.59
CA GLY A 409 -31.08 12.60 20.04
C GLY A 409 -32.14 13.53 20.65
N PRO A 410 -32.46 13.36 21.94
CA PRO A 410 -33.47 14.16 22.66
C PRO A 410 -33.14 15.66 22.69
N TRP A 411 -34.15 16.53 22.80
CA TRP A 411 -34.03 18.01 22.82
C TRP A 411 -32.85 18.56 23.66
N PRO A 412 -32.54 18.05 24.87
CA PRO A 412 -31.38 18.50 25.66
C PRO A 412 -30.02 18.25 25.00
N ALA A 413 -29.85 17.13 24.30
CA ALA A 413 -28.60 16.78 23.60
C ALA A 413 -28.36 17.70 22.39
N ARG A 414 -29.44 18.12 21.72
CA ARG A 414 -29.39 19.10 20.62
C ARG A 414 -28.94 20.49 21.12
N TRP A 415 -29.38 20.91 22.30
CA TRP A 415 -28.96 22.17 22.93
C TRP A 415 -27.51 22.15 23.41
N ALA A 416 -27.07 21.05 24.04
CA ALA A 416 -25.68 20.87 24.46
C ALA A 416 -24.71 20.93 23.27
N ARG A 417 -25.11 20.38 22.11
CA ARG A 417 -24.36 20.49 20.85
C ARG A 417 -24.27 21.93 20.36
N ARG A 418 -25.39 22.66 20.37
CA ARG A 418 -25.40 24.09 20.00
C ARG A 418 -24.44 24.91 20.87
N PHE A 419 -24.40 24.64 22.18
CA PHE A 419 -23.48 25.31 23.10
C PHE A 419 -22.00 24.95 22.84
N THR A 420 -21.69 23.69 22.54
CA THR A 420 -20.30 23.27 22.23
C THR A 420 -19.82 23.83 20.90
N ASP A 421 -20.68 23.87 19.88
CA ASP A 421 -20.34 24.49 18.59
C ASP A 421 -20.21 26.03 18.69
N LEU A 422 -20.83 26.68 19.69
CA LEU A 422 -20.70 28.11 20.01
C LEU A 422 -19.42 28.48 20.78
N TRP A 423 -18.80 27.53 21.49
CA TRP A 423 -17.61 27.76 22.33
C TRP A 423 -16.27 27.40 21.67
N GLU A 424 -16.28 26.71 20.52
CA GLU A 424 -15.09 26.49 19.70
C GLU A 424 -15.06 27.50 18.53
N PRO A 425 -14.39 28.66 18.66
CA PRO A 425 -14.21 29.58 17.54
C PRO A 425 -13.47 28.89 16.39
N GLU A 426 -13.83 29.24 15.14
CA GLU A 426 -13.12 28.85 13.92
C GLU A 426 -11.64 29.26 14.00
N THR A 427 -10.79 28.38 14.51
CA THR A 427 -9.34 28.59 14.53
C THR A 427 -8.66 27.33 14.01
N ALA A 428 -8.68 27.17 12.69
CA ALA A 428 -7.63 26.45 11.98
C ALA A 428 -7.30 27.24 10.71
N PRO A 429 -6.03 27.61 10.50
CA PRO A 429 -5.63 28.42 9.36
C PRO A 429 -5.87 27.62 8.07
N ALA A 430 -6.33 28.31 7.02
CA ALA A 430 -6.03 27.92 5.66
C ALA A 430 -4.50 27.90 5.54
N ALA A 431 -3.88 26.75 5.76
CA ALA A 431 -2.44 26.64 5.72
C ALA A 431 -1.98 26.86 4.27
N ALA A 432 -1.44 28.05 4.05
CA ALA A 432 -0.65 28.42 2.89
C ALA A 432 0.61 27.55 2.85
N ASN A 433 0.52 26.40 2.19
CA ASN A 433 1.64 25.83 1.46
C ASN A 433 1.18 25.80 0.00
N GLY A 434 1.78 26.66 -0.82
CA GLY A 434 1.39 26.82 -2.22
C GLY A 434 1.61 25.53 -2.97
N HIS A 435 0.53 24.74 -3.16
CA HIS A 435 0.13 23.94 -4.32
C HIS A 435 -1.31 23.52 -4.04
N GLY A 436 -2.28 24.03 -4.81
CA GLY A 436 -3.70 24.01 -4.46
C GLY A 436 -4.31 22.63 -4.20
N THR A 437 -4.58 22.32 -2.93
CA THR A 437 -5.36 21.14 -2.49
C THR A 437 -6.18 21.46 -1.24
N GLY A 438 -7.19 22.33 -1.37
CA GLY A 438 -8.21 22.49 -0.34
C GLY A 438 -9.19 21.30 -0.33
N CYS A 439 -9.54 20.79 0.85
CA CYS A 439 -10.68 19.87 1.02
C CYS A 439 -11.95 20.55 0.50
N GLN A 440 -12.56 19.97 -0.53
CA GLN A 440 -13.83 20.44 -1.07
C GLN A 440 -14.94 19.57 -0.49
N ILE A 441 -15.61 20.07 0.55
CA ILE A 441 -16.93 19.57 0.96
C ILE A 441 -17.94 20.31 0.09
N THR A 442 -18.16 19.84 -1.14
CA THR A 442 -19.23 20.34 -2.00
C THR A 442 -20.44 19.40 -1.93
N PRO A 443 -21.67 19.94 -1.93
CA PRO A 443 -22.80 19.22 -2.49
C PRO A 443 -22.39 18.91 -3.94
N LEU A 444 -22.17 17.63 -4.24
CA LEU A 444 -21.66 17.11 -5.51
C LEU A 444 -20.22 17.51 -5.88
N ALA A 445 -19.25 16.69 -5.46
CA ALA A 445 -18.05 16.41 -6.28
C ALA A 445 -18.38 15.50 -7.49
N HIS A 446 -19.63 15.53 -7.96
CA HIS A 446 -20.19 14.59 -8.93
C HIS A 446 -19.47 14.70 -10.26
N ASP A 447 -19.33 15.89 -10.83
CA ASP A 447 -18.67 16.09 -12.13
C ASP A 447 -17.26 15.50 -12.17
N ARG A 448 -16.50 15.56 -11.06
CA ARG A 448 -15.14 15.01 -10.99
C ARG A 448 -15.12 13.50 -10.86
N ILE A 449 -16.05 12.93 -10.08
CA ILE A 449 -16.20 11.48 -9.91
C ILE A 449 -16.76 10.88 -11.22
N GLU A 450 -17.82 11.49 -11.75
CA GLU A 450 -18.50 11.15 -12.99
C GLU A 450 -17.55 11.21 -14.19
N ALA A 451 -16.67 12.22 -14.27
CA ALA A 451 -15.63 12.26 -15.30
C ALA A 451 -14.68 11.05 -15.29
N PHE A 452 -14.59 10.30 -14.18
CA PHE A 452 -13.81 9.08 -14.07
C PHE A 452 -14.68 7.80 -14.14
N THR A 453 -15.90 7.84 -13.63
CA THR A 453 -16.77 6.67 -13.52
C THR A 453 -17.80 6.53 -14.64
N GLY A 454 -18.11 7.62 -15.36
CA GLY A 454 -19.25 7.69 -16.28
C GLY A 454 -19.18 6.76 -17.50
N ARG A 455 -17.97 6.44 -17.99
CA ARG A 455 -17.77 5.48 -19.10
C ARG A 455 -17.56 4.03 -18.65
N GLN A 456 -17.62 3.77 -17.34
CA GLN A 456 -17.37 2.43 -16.81
C GLN A 456 -18.65 1.57 -16.88
N VAL A 457 -18.48 0.30 -17.20
CA VAL A 457 -19.53 -0.73 -17.09
C VAL A 457 -19.06 -1.74 -16.06
N ARG A 458 -19.78 -1.84 -14.95
CA ARG A 458 -19.34 -2.59 -13.77
C ARG A 458 -20.02 -3.94 -13.67
N ILE A 459 -19.30 -5.00 -14.03
CA ILE A 459 -19.68 -6.41 -13.86
C ILE A 459 -18.96 -6.93 -12.62
N VAL A 460 -17.64 -7.04 -12.67
CA VAL A 460 -16.81 -7.57 -11.58
C VAL A 460 -16.80 -6.62 -10.40
N THR A 461 -16.95 -5.32 -10.64
CA THR A 461 -16.94 -4.26 -9.61
C THR A 461 -18.33 -3.68 -9.32
N GLU A 462 -19.41 -4.42 -9.62
CA GLU A 462 -20.76 -4.01 -9.22
C GLU A 462 -20.81 -3.67 -7.71
N HIS A 463 -21.48 -2.55 -7.37
CA HIS A 463 -21.51 -1.96 -6.02
C HIS A 463 -20.17 -1.48 -5.45
N CYS A 464 -19.21 -1.10 -6.30
CA CYS A 464 -17.96 -0.44 -5.92
C CYS A 464 -18.18 0.80 -5.04
N GLY A 465 -17.47 0.85 -3.92
CA GLY A 465 -17.61 1.89 -2.89
C GLY A 465 -18.84 1.78 -2.00
N GLU A 466 -19.68 0.76 -2.16
CA GLU A 466 -20.90 0.59 -1.36
C GLU A 466 -20.90 -0.65 -0.48
N MET A 467 -20.28 -1.73 -0.95
CA MET A 467 -20.31 -3.04 -0.30
C MET A 467 -19.30 -3.12 0.84
N ASP A 468 -19.73 -3.66 1.97
CA ASP A 468 -18.82 -4.11 3.02
C ASP A 468 -18.25 -5.50 2.64
N PRO A 469 -16.95 -5.62 2.36
CA PRO A 469 -16.34 -6.85 1.88
C PRO A 469 -16.37 -7.99 2.90
N GLU A 470 -16.59 -7.68 4.18
CA GLU A 470 -16.66 -8.68 5.26
C GLU A 470 -18.13 -9.00 5.63
N SER A 471 -19.12 -8.36 5.01
CA SER A 471 -20.54 -8.59 5.31
C SER A 471 -21.22 -9.51 4.30
N ARG A 472 -21.37 -10.79 4.66
CA ARG A 472 -22.17 -11.76 3.90
C ARG A 472 -23.62 -11.28 3.68
N GLY A 473 -24.22 -10.62 4.69
CA GLY A 473 -25.57 -10.08 4.60
C GLY A 473 -25.69 -8.95 3.57
N ASP A 474 -24.67 -8.11 3.46
CA ASP A 474 -24.63 -7.04 2.46
C ASP A 474 -24.48 -7.59 1.04
N TYR A 475 -23.68 -8.65 0.87
CA TYR A 475 -23.56 -9.37 -0.40
C TYR A 475 -24.89 -9.99 -0.82
N ARG A 476 -25.57 -10.70 0.09
CA ARG A 476 -26.87 -11.36 -0.18
C ARG A 476 -27.99 -10.37 -0.53
N ARG A 477 -28.06 -9.21 0.14
CA ARG A 477 -29.05 -8.16 -0.19
C ARG A 477 -28.89 -7.59 -1.60
N ARG A 478 -27.76 -7.87 -2.24
CA ARG A 478 -27.38 -7.42 -3.57
C ARG A 478 -27.27 -8.60 -4.52
N GLU A 479 -28.19 -9.55 -4.35
CA GLU A 479 -28.33 -10.74 -5.22
C GLU A 479 -27.13 -11.69 -5.20
N GLY A 480 -26.25 -11.56 -4.20
CA GLY A 480 -25.19 -12.53 -3.96
C GLY A 480 -25.75 -13.90 -3.59
N PHE A 481 -25.11 -14.96 -4.09
CA PHE A 481 -25.51 -16.37 -4.00
C PHE A 481 -26.71 -16.80 -4.87
N VAL A 482 -27.45 -15.88 -5.48
CA VAL A 482 -28.59 -16.23 -6.36
C VAL A 482 -28.13 -17.06 -7.56
N ALA A 483 -26.96 -16.74 -8.13
CA ALA A 483 -26.40 -17.51 -9.24
C ALA A 483 -26.01 -18.92 -8.79
N LEU A 484 -25.36 -19.05 -7.63
CA LEU A 484 -24.99 -20.34 -7.07
C LEU A 484 -26.23 -21.20 -6.76
N GLU A 485 -27.26 -20.65 -6.12
CA GLU A 485 -28.53 -21.34 -5.89
C GLU A 485 -29.14 -21.86 -7.19
N THR A 486 -29.18 -21.01 -8.22
CA THR A 486 -29.72 -21.36 -9.55
C THR A 486 -28.90 -22.48 -10.21
N CYS A 487 -27.57 -22.39 -10.14
CA CYS A 487 -26.69 -23.40 -10.72
C CYS A 487 -26.81 -24.75 -10.00
N LEU A 488 -26.88 -24.76 -8.66
CA LEU A 488 -27.05 -25.99 -7.87
C LEU A 488 -28.41 -26.65 -8.07
N ALA A 489 -29.43 -25.86 -8.40
CA ALA A 489 -30.76 -26.37 -8.76
C ALA A 489 -30.84 -26.91 -10.20
N ALA A 490 -29.84 -26.63 -11.04
CA ALA A 490 -29.81 -27.13 -12.40
C ALA A 490 -29.61 -28.66 -12.42
N ALA A 491 -30.41 -29.37 -13.22
CA ALA A 491 -30.29 -30.82 -13.33
C ALA A 491 -29.01 -31.26 -14.07
N ASP A 492 -28.46 -30.38 -14.92
CA ASP A 492 -27.31 -30.66 -15.78
C ASP A 492 -26.20 -29.60 -15.59
N PRO A 493 -25.08 -29.96 -14.93
CA PRO A 493 -23.93 -29.07 -14.78
C PRO A 493 -23.29 -28.66 -16.11
N SER A 494 -23.46 -29.43 -17.19
CA SER A 494 -22.87 -29.10 -18.50
C SER A 494 -23.50 -27.85 -19.12
N ALA A 495 -24.77 -27.56 -18.82
CA ALA A 495 -25.44 -26.32 -19.24
C ALA A 495 -24.74 -25.06 -18.71
N ILE A 496 -24.09 -25.15 -17.54
CA ILE A 496 -23.31 -24.04 -16.96
C ILE A 496 -22.04 -23.82 -17.79
N VAL A 497 -21.36 -24.90 -18.19
CA VAL A 497 -20.17 -24.84 -19.05
C VAL A 497 -20.53 -24.23 -20.41
N ASP A 498 -21.66 -24.64 -20.98
CA ASP A 498 -22.16 -24.11 -22.25
C ASP A 498 -22.54 -22.63 -22.15
N ALA A 499 -23.15 -22.20 -21.04
CA ALA A 499 -23.43 -20.79 -20.80
C ALA A 499 -22.12 -19.96 -20.70
N VAL A 500 -21.09 -20.46 -20.03
CA VAL A 500 -19.78 -19.79 -19.97
C VAL A 500 -19.13 -19.72 -21.36
N GLU A 501 -19.20 -20.78 -22.16
CA GLU A 501 -18.69 -20.77 -23.53
C GLU A 501 -19.47 -19.78 -24.42
N ALA A 502 -20.81 -19.80 -24.35
CA ALA A 502 -21.69 -18.90 -25.10
C ALA A 502 -21.48 -17.42 -24.73
N SER A 503 -21.10 -17.13 -23.49
CA SER A 503 -20.74 -15.76 -23.08
C SER A 503 -19.50 -15.22 -23.81
N GLY A 504 -18.65 -16.10 -24.34
CA GLY A 504 -17.37 -15.72 -24.93
C GLY A 504 -16.35 -15.24 -23.90
N LEU A 505 -16.53 -15.55 -22.61
CA LEU A 505 -15.57 -15.20 -21.56
C LEU A 505 -14.19 -15.80 -21.87
N ARG A 506 -13.18 -14.93 -21.88
CA ARG A 506 -11.76 -15.30 -22.02
C ARG A 506 -11.04 -15.05 -20.70
N GLY A 507 -10.09 -15.92 -20.38
CA GLY A 507 -9.30 -15.84 -19.15
C GLY A 507 -8.67 -14.46 -18.94
N ARG A 508 -8.96 -13.84 -17.79
CA ARG A 508 -8.60 -12.46 -17.47
C ARG A 508 -7.18 -12.27 -16.93
N GLY A 509 -6.44 -13.36 -16.70
CA GLY A 509 -5.00 -13.33 -16.36
C GLY A 509 -4.06 -13.01 -17.51
N GLY A 510 -4.55 -12.44 -18.61
CA GLY A 510 -3.74 -11.93 -19.74
C GLY A 510 -3.59 -12.85 -20.96
N GLY A 511 -3.53 -14.17 -20.78
CA GLY A 511 -3.42 -15.11 -21.90
C GLY A 511 -4.65 -15.17 -22.81
N GLY A 512 -5.84 -14.83 -22.28
CA GLY A 512 -7.07 -14.76 -23.06
C GLY A 512 -7.51 -16.09 -23.69
N PHE A 513 -7.28 -17.23 -23.03
CA PHE A 513 -7.81 -18.51 -23.49
C PHE A 513 -9.32 -18.59 -23.22
N PRO A 514 -10.15 -19.15 -24.13
CA PRO A 514 -11.60 -19.30 -23.91
C PRO A 514 -11.90 -20.11 -22.65
N THR A 515 -12.64 -19.51 -21.72
CA THR A 515 -12.86 -20.09 -20.38
C THR A 515 -13.77 -21.32 -20.46
N GLY A 516 -14.85 -21.27 -21.22
CA GLY A 516 -15.78 -22.40 -21.39
C GLY A 516 -15.08 -23.62 -21.96
N ARG A 517 -14.28 -23.45 -23.02
CA ARG A 517 -13.45 -24.53 -23.58
C ARG A 517 -12.49 -25.13 -22.56
N LYS A 518 -11.88 -24.32 -21.69
CA LYS A 518 -11.02 -24.83 -20.61
C LYS A 518 -11.81 -25.65 -19.61
N TRP A 519 -13.03 -25.22 -19.28
CA TRP A 519 -13.92 -25.94 -18.39
C TRP A 519 -14.38 -27.27 -19.00
N GLN A 520 -14.72 -27.29 -20.29
CA GLN A 520 -15.06 -28.52 -21.03
C GLN A 520 -13.94 -29.55 -20.96
N MET A 521 -12.68 -29.12 -21.16
CA MET A 521 -11.52 -30.03 -21.07
C MET A 521 -11.39 -30.68 -19.69
N VAL A 522 -11.54 -29.89 -18.61
CA VAL A 522 -11.45 -30.42 -17.24
C VAL A 522 -12.68 -31.25 -16.87
N ALA A 523 -13.87 -30.84 -17.30
CA ALA A 523 -15.11 -31.57 -17.07
C ALA A 523 -15.07 -32.96 -17.74
N ALA A 524 -14.48 -33.06 -18.93
CA ALA A 524 -14.31 -34.32 -19.67
C ALA A 524 -13.22 -35.23 -19.08
N ALA A 525 -12.30 -34.70 -18.27
CA ALA A 525 -11.24 -35.51 -17.67
C ALA A 525 -11.79 -36.46 -16.59
N GLU A 526 -11.21 -37.66 -16.49
CA GLU A 526 -11.59 -38.66 -15.51
C GLU A 526 -10.87 -38.47 -14.16
N GLY A 527 -11.52 -38.90 -13.07
CA GLY A 527 -10.95 -38.88 -11.73
C GLY A 527 -11.32 -37.65 -10.89
N GLU A 528 -10.68 -37.53 -9.73
CA GLU A 528 -10.83 -36.39 -8.83
C GLU A 528 -10.26 -35.12 -9.46
N LYS A 529 -11.02 -34.03 -9.43
CA LYS A 529 -10.68 -32.76 -10.08
C LYS A 529 -10.45 -31.67 -9.05
N ILE A 530 -9.55 -30.76 -9.36
CA ILE A 530 -9.16 -29.67 -8.46
C ILE A 530 -9.36 -28.32 -9.14
N LEU A 531 -9.90 -27.37 -8.38
CA LEU A 531 -10.00 -25.97 -8.79
C LEU A 531 -8.83 -25.16 -8.23
N VAL A 532 -8.27 -24.23 -9.00
CA VAL A 532 -7.25 -23.29 -8.50
C VAL A 532 -7.59 -21.87 -8.94
N CYS A 533 -7.70 -20.98 -7.96
CA CYS A 533 -7.78 -19.54 -8.17
C CYS A 533 -6.39 -18.93 -8.09
N ASN A 534 -5.91 -18.41 -9.22
CA ASN A 534 -4.64 -17.72 -9.34
C ASN A 534 -4.81 -16.24 -8.99
N GLY A 535 -4.42 -15.88 -7.76
CA GLY A 535 -4.29 -14.52 -7.25
C GLY A 535 -2.83 -14.04 -7.13
N ASP A 536 -1.90 -14.63 -7.89
CA ASP A 536 -0.50 -14.18 -7.98
C ASP A 536 -0.35 -13.02 -8.98
N GLU A 537 -0.93 -11.88 -8.64
CA GLU A 537 -0.85 -10.65 -9.45
C GLU A 537 0.53 -10.00 -9.29
N GLY A 538 1.53 -10.57 -9.97
CA GLY A 538 2.93 -10.13 -9.91
C GLY A 538 3.27 -8.93 -10.79
N ASP A 539 2.42 -8.58 -11.77
CA ASP A 539 2.69 -7.53 -12.75
C ASP A 539 2.86 -6.14 -12.08
N PRO A 540 4.02 -5.48 -12.19
CA PRO A 540 4.20 -4.16 -11.62
C PRO A 540 3.34 -3.14 -12.36
N GLY A 541 2.50 -2.44 -11.61
CA GLY A 541 1.46 -1.57 -12.17
C GLY A 541 0.05 -2.15 -12.07
N ALA A 542 -0.09 -3.46 -11.83
CA ALA A 542 -1.37 -4.13 -11.63
C ALA A 542 -1.73 -4.26 -10.14
N PHE A 543 -3.02 -4.08 -9.83
CA PHE A 543 -3.59 -4.24 -8.48
C PHE A 543 -5.09 -4.56 -8.50
N MET A 544 -5.61 -5.01 -9.64
CA MET A 544 -7.03 -5.30 -9.84
C MET A 544 -7.46 -6.59 -9.17
N ASP A 545 -6.68 -7.68 -9.27
CA ASP A 545 -7.03 -8.94 -8.62
C ASP A 545 -6.95 -8.79 -7.11
N ARG A 546 -5.93 -8.06 -6.61
CA ARG A 546 -5.89 -7.66 -5.20
C ARG A 546 -7.16 -6.95 -4.79
N MET A 547 -7.60 -5.96 -5.57
CA MET A 547 -8.79 -5.19 -5.26
C MET A 547 -10.03 -6.08 -5.24
N VAL A 548 -10.16 -7.00 -6.19
CA VAL A 548 -11.31 -7.91 -6.28
C VAL A 548 -11.34 -8.84 -5.07
N MET A 549 -10.20 -9.43 -4.66
CA MET A 549 -10.13 -10.24 -3.43
C MET A 549 -10.37 -9.42 -2.15
N GLU A 550 -9.87 -8.18 -2.09
CA GLU A 550 -10.09 -7.31 -0.93
C GLU A 550 -11.51 -6.76 -0.85
N SER A 551 -12.20 -6.56 -1.97
CA SER A 551 -13.47 -5.83 -2.04
C SER A 551 -14.67 -6.74 -2.26
N TYR A 552 -14.49 -7.88 -2.92
CA TYR A 552 -15.56 -8.79 -3.31
C TYR A 552 -15.18 -10.27 -3.10
N PRO A 553 -14.65 -10.65 -1.91
CA PRO A 553 -14.20 -12.02 -1.67
C PRO A 553 -15.34 -13.04 -1.86
N PHE A 554 -16.56 -12.71 -1.41
CA PHE A 554 -17.73 -13.59 -1.60
C PHE A 554 -18.08 -13.83 -3.08
N ARG A 555 -17.91 -12.83 -3.96
CA ARG A 555 -18.17 -12.97 -5.40
C ARG A 555 -17.18 -13.91 -6.07
N VAL A 556 -15.90 -13.79 -5.71
CA VAL A 556 -14.84 -14.70 -6.20
C VAL A 556 -15.16 -16.13 -5.78
N LEU A 557 -15.48 -16.35 -4.50
CA LEU A 557 -15.78 -17.68 -3.96
C LEU A 557 -17.09 -18.25 -4.52
N GLU A 558 -18.11 -17.43 -4.77
CA GLU A 558 -19.34 -17.85 -5.45
C GLU A 558 -19.02 -18.34 -6.88
N GLY A 559 -18.23 -17.57 -7.64
CA GLY A 559 -17.80 -17.97 -8.97
C GLY A 559 -16.96 -19.25 -8.98
N MET A 560 -16.10 -19.44 -7.97
CA MET A 560 -15.35 -20.68 -7.77
C MET A 560 -16.28 -21.87 -7.46
N ALA A 561 -17.30 -21.68 -6.62
CA ALA A 561 -18.25 -22.74 -6.28
C ALA A 561 -19.09 -23.16 -7.50
N ILE A 562 -19.54 -22.20 -8.32
CA ILE A 562 -20.23 -22.48 -9.58
C ILE A 562 -19.32 -23.25 -10.54
N ALA A 563 -18.07 -22.81 -10.70
CA ALA A 563 -17.11 -23.47 -11.57
C ALA A 563 -16.80 -24.90 -11.12
N ALA A 564 -16.61 -25.09 -9.81
CA ALA A 564 -16.34 -26.39 -9.22
C ALA A 564 -17.51 -27.36 -9.41
N TYR A 565 -18.75 -26.89 -9.23
CA TYR A 565 -19.94 -27.67 -9.52
C TYR A 565 -20.03 -28.05 -11.01
N ALA A 566 -19.80 -27.09 -11.90
CA ALA A 566 -19.88 -27.30 -13.36
C ALA A 566 -18.86 -28.34 -13.87
N VAL A 567 -17.64 -28.37 -13.33
CA VAL A 567 -16.61 -29.33 -13.75
C VAL A 567 -16.55 -30.60 -12.90
N GLY A 568 -17.23 -30.64 -11.77
CA GLY A 568 -17.21 -31.76 -10.82
C GLY A 568 -15.97 -31.80 -9.92
N ALA A 569 -15.46 -30.65 -9.49
CA ALA A 569 -14.36 -30.54 -8.52
C ALA A 569 -14.89 -30.41 -7.09
N ASN A 570 -14.32 -31.16 -6.15
CA ASN A 570 -14.67 -31.15 -4.72
C ASN A 570 -13.64 -30.42 -3.84
N ARG A 571 -12.50 -30.05 -4.42
CA ARG A 571 -11.41 -29.33 -3.74
C ARG A 571 -10.99 -28.11 -4.55
N ALA A 572 -10.77 -27.00 -3.86
CA ALA A 572 -10.28 -25.76 -4.43
C ALA A 572 -9.14 -25.15 -3.62
N VAL A 573 -8.19 -24.53 -4.31
CA VAL A 573 -7.09 -23.77 -3.72
C VAL A 573 -7.15 -22.33 -4.21
N VAL A 574 -7.10 -21.36 -3.31
CA VAL A 574 -6.87 -19.96 -3.64
C VAL A 574 -5.40 -19.65 -3.38
N TYR A 575 -4.62 -19.45 -4.44
CA TYR A 575 -3.23 -19.06 -4.33
C TYR A 575 -3.13 -17.54 -4.33
N VAL A 576 -2.65 -16.95 -3.23
CA VAL A 576 -2.52 -15.51 -3.06
C VAL A 576 -1.07 -15.16 -2.79
N ARG A 577 -0.54 -14.15 -3.48
CA ARG A 577 0.83 -13.68 -3.22
C ARG A 577 0.99 -13.09 -1.82
N HIS A 578 2.18 -13.28 -1.24
CA HIS A 578 2.49 -12.85 0.13
C HIS A 578 2.30 -11.35 0.36
N GLU A 579 2.51 -10.52 -0.66
CA GLU A 579 2.42 -9.07 -0.54
C GLU A 579 0.99 -8.56 -0.33
N TYR A 580 -0.03 -9.44 -0.35
CA TYR A 580 -1.45 -9.08 -0.22
C TYR A 580 -2.08 -9.59 1.10
N PRO A 581 -1.56 -9.21 2.29
CA PRO A 581 -2.06 -9.75 3.56
C PRO A 581 -3.52 -9.40 3.84
N LEU A 582 -4.01 -8.25 3.36
CA LEU A 582 -5.43 -7.88 3.51
C LEU A 582 -6.35 -8.77 2.66
N ALA A 583 -5.92 -9.12 1.44
CA ALA A 583 -6.67 -10.03 0.57
C ALA A 583 -6.76 -11.43 1.22
N VAL A 584 -5.64 -11.96 1.73
CA VAL A 584 -5.61 -13.25 2.45
C VAL A 584 -6.59 -13.23 3.62
N ARG A 585 -6.53 -12.22 4.50
CA ARG A 585 -7.44 -12.13 5.66
C ARG A 585 -8.92 -12.07 5.25
N ARG A 586 -9.27 -11.29 4.24
CA ARG A 586 -10.67 -11.13 3.80
C ARG A 586 -11.21 -12.35 3.07
N MET A 587 -10.38 -12.98 2.24
CA MET A 587 -10.71 -14.25 1.60
C MET A 587 -10.91 -15.34 2.65
N GLN A 588 -10.01 -15.44 3.64
CA GLN A 588 -10.12 -16.40 4.74
C GLN A 588 -11.41 -16.19 5.55
N HIS A 589 -11.69 -14.94 5.92
CA HIS A 589 -12.95 -14.59 6.59
C HIS A 589 -14.19 -14.97 5.76
N ALA A 590 -14.17 -14.71 4.46
CA ALA A 590 -15.28 -15.06 3.57
C ALA A 590 -15.47 -16.58 3.43
N ILE A 591 -14.38 -17.37 3.36
CA ILE A 591 -14.43 -18.84 3.36
C ILE A 591 -15.07 -19.33 4.66
N GLU A 592 -14.67 -18.80 5.81
CA GLU A 592 -15.23 -19.17 7.11
C GLU A 592 -16.71 -18.83 7.23
N GLU A 593 -17.11 -17.63 6.81
CA GLU A 593 -18.52 -17.19 6.80
C GLU A 593 -19.37 -18.03 5.85
N MET A 594 -18.88 -18.32 4.64
CA MET A 594 -19.59 -19.18 3.68
C MET A 594 -19.72 -20.60 4.19
N THR A 595 -18.66 -21.17 4.78
CA THR A 595 -18.68 -22.51 5.37
C THR A 595 -19.69 -22.58 6.52
N ARG A 596 -19.66 -21.61 7.44
CA ARG A 596 -20.61 -21.55 8.57
C ARG A 596 -22.06 -21.39 8.13
N ALA A 597 -22.30 -20.77 6.98
CA ALA A 597 -23.63 -20.55 6.42
C ALA A 597 -24.07 -21.62 5.40
N GLY A 598 -23.27 -22.68 5.19
CA GLY A 598 -23.59 -23.77 4.25
C GLY A 598 -23.44 -23.42 2.77
N TRP A 599 -22.68 -22.38 2.43
CA TRP A 599 -22.35 -21.98 1.05
C TRP A 599 -21.02 -22.55 0.54
N LEU A 600 -20.23 -23.16 1.44
CA LEU A 600 -19.04 -23.96 1.16
C LEU A 600 -19.01 -25.12 2.18
N GLY A 601 -18.10 -26.08 1.97
CA GLY A 601 -17.98 -27.26 2.82
C GLY A 601 -18.88 -28.40 2.32
N GLU A 602 -19.47 -29.14 3.26
CA GLU A 602 -20.31 -30.29 2.95
C GLU A 602 -21.73 -29.88 2.56
N ARG A 603 -22.29 -30.56 1.54
CA ARG A 603 -23.70 -30.46 1.15
C ARG A 603 -24.19 -29.02 0.96
N ILE A 604 -23.51 -28.30 0.06
CA ILE A 604 -23.68 -26.86 -0.17
C ILE A 604 -25.14 -26.55 -0.51
N ALA A 605 -25.72 -25.58 0.19
CA ALA A 605 -27.13 -25.17 0.08
C ALA A 605 -28.13 -26.34 0.19
N GLY A 606 -27.75 -27.43 0.88
CA GLY A 606 -28.57 -28.64 1.02
C GLY A 606 -28.48 -29.64 -0.14
N SER A 607 -27.65 -29.36 -1.16
CA SER A 607 -27.38 -30.28 -2.27
C SER A 607 -26.46 -31.45 -1.88
N GLU A 608 -26.23 -32.39 -2.78
CA GLU A 608 -25.21 -33.46 -2.61
C GLU A 608 -23.79 -32.95 -2.91
N PHE A 609 -23.64 -31.77 -3.52
CA PHE A 609 -22.35 -31.22 -3.89
C PHE A 609 -21.62 -30.64 -2.66
N SER A 610 -20.31 -30.87 -2.60
CA SER A 610 -19.44 -30.39 -1.52
C SER A 610 -18.18 -29.79 -2.10
N LEU A 611 -17.68 -28.69 -1.52
CA LEU A 611 -16.46 -28.02 -1.95
C LEU A 611 -15.65 -27.57 -0.75
N THR A 612 -14.44 -28.12 -0.60
CA THR A 612 -13.46 -27.63 0.36
C THR A 612 -12.55 -26.60 -0.30
N VAL A 613 -12.41 -25.43 0.33
CA VAL A 613 -11.55 -24.34 -0.15
C VAL A 613 -10.44 -24.07 0.86
N GLU A 614 -9.20 -24.02 0.39
CA GLU A 614 -8.03 -23.62 1.20
C GLU A 614 -7.28 -22.45 0.56
N ILE A 615 -6.60 -21.65 1.37
CA ILE A 615 -5.73 -20.57 0.90
C ILE A 615 -4.28 -21.02 1.02
N VAL A 616 -3.51 -20.78 -0.03
CA VAL A 616 -2.05 -20.95 -0.04
C VAL A 616 -1.41 -19.60 -0.31
N GLU A 617 -0.54 -19.17 0.60
CA GLU A 617 0.24 -17.96 0.43
C GLU A 617 1.52 -18.26 -0.36
N GLY A 618 1.78 -17.46 -1.41
CA GLY A 618 3.02 -17.52 -2.17
C GLY A 618 4.22 -16.97 -1.38
N ALA A 619 5.38 -16.87 -2.03
CA ALA A 619 6.60 -16.35 -1.40
C ALA A 619 7.36 -15.34 -2.30
N GLY A 620 6.62 -14.57 -3.10
CA GLY A 620 7.14 -13.41 -3.84
C GLY A 620 7.95 -13.77 -5.10
N ALA A 621 7.56 -14.80 -5.84
CA ALA A 621 8.17 -15.11 -7.14
C ALA A 621 7.18 -14.80 -8.27
N PHE A 622 7.47 -13.80 -9.11
CA PHE A 622 6.58 -13.40 -10.21
C PHE A 622 6.25 -14.54 -11.19
N VAL A 623 7.21 -15.43 -11.42
CA VAL A 623 7.00 -16.59 -12.32
C VAL A 623 5.92 -17.55 -11.82
N CYS A 624 5.57 -17.53 -10.53
CA CYS A 624 4.46 -18.31 -9.98
C CYS A 624 3.09 -17.84 -10.48
N GLY A 625 2.99 -16.73 -11.21
CA GLY A 625 1.79 -16.38 -11.96
C GLY A 625 1.57 -17.29 -13.18
N GLU A 626 2.63 -17.97 -13.64
CA GLU A 626 2.54 -19.00 -14.68
C GLU A 626 1.87 -20.26 -14.13
N GLU A 627 0.91 -20.80 -14.87
CA GLU A 627 0.02 -21.85 -14.41
C GLU A 627 0.74 -23.05 -13.79
N THR A 628 1.80 -23.58 -14.41
CA THR A 628 2.51 -24.77 -13.91
C THR A 628 3.48 -24.44 -12.76
N ALA A 629 4.12 -23.27 -12.81
CA ALA A 629 4.95 -22.79 -11.70
C ALA A 629 4.14 -22.56 -10.42
N LEU A 630 2.91 -22.06 -10.56
CA LEU A 630 1.96 -21.91 -9.47
C LEU A 630 1.69 -23.24 -8.75
N LEU A 631 1.42 -24.30 -9.52
CA LEU A 631 1.14 -25.63 -8.96
C LEU A 631 2.35 -26.20 -8.21
N GLU A 632 3.57 -26.01 -8.74
CA GLU A 632 4.79 -26.38 -8.02
C GLU A 632 4.94 -25.62 -6.70
N SER A 633 4.59 -24.34 -6.69
CA SER A 633 4.59 -23.54 -5.47
C SER A 633 3.59 -24.08 -4.44
N ILE A 634 2.37 -24.42 -4.85
CA ILE A 634 1.38 -25.07 -3.96
C ILE A 634 1.90 -26.39 -3.38
N MET A 635 2.67 -27.15 -4.15
CA MET A 635 3.30 -28.39 -3.70
C MET A 635 4.54 -28.18 -2.81
N GLY A 636 4.86 -26.93 -2.44
CA GLY A 636 6.00 -26.58 -1.59
C GLY A 636 7.34 -26.68 -2.30
N ARG A 637 7.35 -26.62 -3.64
CA ARG A 637 8.55 -26.73 -4.48
C ARG A 637 8.92 -25.37 -5.08
N ARG A 638 10.03 -25.33 -5.82
CA ARG A 638 10.42 -24.16 -6.62
C ARG A 638 9.41 -23.96 -7.74
N GLY A 639 8.91 -22.74 -7.92
CA GLY A 639 7.97 -22.37 -8.99
C GLY A 639 8.60 -22.38 -10.38
N THR A 640 8.98 -23.56 -10.87
CA THR A 640 9.60 -23.73 -12.18
C THR A 640 8.56 -24.25 -13.17
N PRO A 641 8.29 -23.55 -14.28
CA PRO A 641 7.34 -24.04 -15.28
C PRO A 641 7.76 -25.37 -15.89
N HIS A 642 6.78 -26.23 -16.19
CA HIS A 642 6.99 -27.53 -16.83
C HIS A 642 6.75 -27.48 -18.34
N HIS A 643 7.41 -28.39 -19.04
CA HIS A 643 7.12 -28.64 -20.45
C HIS A 643 5.67 -29.13 -20.61
N ARG A 644 4.95 -28.58 -21.58
CA ARG A 644 3.60 -28.98 -21.95
C ARG A 644 3.62 -29.59 -23.35
N PRO A 645 2.96 -30.72 -23.62
CA PRO A 645 2.08 -31.51 -22.74
C PRO A 645 2.84 -32.36 -21.67
N PRO A 646 2.15 -32.86 -20.62
CA PRO A 646 0.70 -32.73 -20.36
C PRO A 646 0.31 -31.33 -19.86
N TYR A 647 -0.93 -30.91 -20.13
CA TYR A 647 -1.47 -29.65 -19.63
C TYR A 647 -2.11 -29.83 -18.25
N PRO A 648 -2.20 -28.77 -17.41
CA PRO A 648 -2.85 -28.85 -16.09
C PRO A 648 -4.30 -29.35 -16.12
N ALA A 649 -5.02 -29.08 -17.21
CA ALA A 649 -6.38 -29.56 -17.41
C ALA A 649 -6.48 -31.09 -17.47
N GLU A 650 -5.39 -31.77 -17.85
CA GLU A 650 -5.29 -33.23 -17.89
C GLU A 650 -4.58 -33.76 -16.63
N ARG A 651 -3.42 -33.18 -16.30
CA ARG A 651 -2.59 -33.58 -15.16
C ARG A 651 -1.93 -32.34 -14.56
N GLY A 652 -2.54 -31.81 -13.52
CA GLY A 652 -2.12 -30.61 -12.79
C GLY A 652 -1.72 -30.91 -11.35
N LEU A 653 -2.39 -30.26 -10.40
CA LEU A 653 -2.06 -30.33 -8.98
C LEU A 653 -2.22 -31.76 -8.46
N TRP A 654 -1.18 -32.28 -7.80
CA TRP A 654 -1.13 -33.66 -7.31
C TRP A 654 -1.52 -34.70 -8.37
N ASP A 655 -1.11 -34.46 -9.62
CA ASP A 655 -1.39 -35.32 -10.77
C ASP A 655 -2.88 -35.51 -11.10
N ARG A 656 -3.72 -34.56 -10.66
CA ARG A 656 -5.16 -34.53 -10.95
C ARG A 656 -5.51 -33.50 -12.02
N PRO A 657 -6.55 -33.73 -12.83
CA PRO A 657 -7.11 -32.69 -13.70
C PRO A 657 -7.41 -31.42 -12.90
N THR A 658 -6.82 -30.30 -13.32
CA THR A 658 -6.85 -29.06 -12.55
C THR A 658 -7.33 -27.89 -13.40
N LEU A 659 -8.41 -27.25 -12.94
CA LEU A 659 -8.91 -26.02 -13.54
C LEU A 659 -8.27 -24.82 -12.86
N VAL A 660 -7.29 -24.20 -13.51
CA VAL A 660 -6.69 -22.94 -13.05
C VAL A 660 -7.35 -21.75 -13.75
N ASN A 661 -8.01 -20.85 -13.03
CA ASN A 661 -8.42 -19.56 -13.55
C ASN A 661 -7.97 -18.39 -12.64
N ASN A 662 -7.91 -17.21 -13.24
CA ASN A 662 -7.58 -15.97 -12.54
C ASN A 662 -8.77 -15.44 -11.72
N VAL A 663 -8.49 -14.66 -10.67
CA VAL A 663 -9.49 -14.04 -9.77
C VAL A 663 -10.61 -13.32 -10.54
N GLU A 664 -10.28 -12.39 -11.44
CA GLU A 664 -11.29 -11.65 -12.22
C GLU A 664 -12.14 -12.60 -13.09
N THR A 665 -11.57 -13.72 -13.55
CA THR A 665 -12.31 -14.70 -14.35
C THR A 665 -13.43 -15.35 -13.53
N TYR A 666 -13.13 -15.80 -12.30
CA TYR A 666 -14.17 -16.32 -11.40
C TYR A 666 -15.18 -15.26 -11.01
N ALA A 667 -14.74 -14.02 -10.76
CA ALA A 667 -15.64 -12.95 -10.36
C ALA A 667 -16.66 -12.54 -11.44
N ASN A 668 -16.41 -12.84 -12.72
CA ASN A 668 -17.38 -12.64 -13.80
C ASN A 668 -18.51 -13.68 -13.79
N VAL A 669 -18.25 -14.89 -13.30
CA VAL A 669 -19.18 -16.03 -13.44
C VAL A 669 -20.54 -15.78 -12.79
N PRO A 670 -20.65 -15.29 -11.54
CA PRO A 670 -21.96 -15.07 -10.93
C PRO A 670 -22.82 -14.09 -11.74
N TRP A 671 -22.22 -13.03 -12.29
CA TRP A 671 -22.95 -12.05 -13.08
C TRP A 671 -23.47 -12.65 -14.39
N ILE A 672 -22.65 -13.44 -15.09
CA ILE A 672 -23.04 -14.15 -16.32
C ILE A 672 -24.23 -15.07 -16.04
N MET A 673 -24.21 -15.80 -14.92
CA MET A 673 -25.30 -16.70 -14.54
C MET A 673 -26.60 -15.97 -14.18
N ARG A 674 -26.52 -14.77 -13.55
CA ARG A 674 -27.72 -13.98 -13.22
C ARG A 674 -28.37 -13.32 -14.45
N HIS A 675 -27.55 -12.84 -15.39
CA HIS A 675 -28.03 -11.99 -16.50
C HIS A 675 -28.13 -12.72 -17.84
N GLY A 676 -27.50 -13.89 -17.96
CA GLY A 676 -27.43 -14.66 -19.19
C GLY A 676 -26.17 -14.36 -20.03
N PRO A 677 -25.70 -15.35 -20.80
CA PRO A 677 -24.49 -15.23 -21.60
C PRO A 677 -24.59 -14.19 -22.71
N GLU A 678 -25.79 -13.97 -23.29
CA GLU A 678 -25.98 -13.02 -24.39
C GLU A 678 -25.73 -11.59 -23.93
N GLN A 679 -26.12 -11.23 -22.70
CA GLN A 679 -25.90 -9.89 -22.15
C GLN A 679 -24.41 -9.62 -21.93
N PHE A 680 -23.64 -10.63 -21.51
CA PHE A 680 -22.19 -10.52 -21.40
C PHE A 680 -21.54 -10.37 -22.79
N ALA A 681 -21.99 -11.18 -23.76
CA ALA A 681 -21.47 -11.17 -25.13
C ALA A 681 -21.88 -9.93 -25.95
N ALA A 682 -22.91 -9.21 -25.53
CA ALA A 682 -23.30 -7.93 -26.11
C ALA A 682 -22.31 -6.80 -25.79
N LEU A 683 -21.48 -6.98 -24.75
CA LEU A 683 -20.41 -6.06 -24.38
C LEU A 683 -19.09 -6.50 -25.02
N GLY A 684 -18.24 -5.52 -25.33
CA GLY A 684 -16.92 -5.79 -25.91
C GLY A 684 -16.92 -5.81 -27.44
N THR A 685 -15.87 -6.39 -28.02
CA THR A 685 -15.75 -6.62 -29.47
C THR A 685 -16.14 -8.05 -29.86
N ASP A 686 -16.15 -8.37 -31.15
CA ASP A 686 -16.50 -9.71 -31.64
C ASP A 686 -15.64 -10.85 -31.06
N LYS A 687 -14.35 -10.59 -30.82
CA LYS A 687 -13.40 -11.60 -30.31
C LYS A 687 -13.00 -11.40 -28.86
N SER A 688 -13.40 -10.28 -28.27
CA SER A 688 -13.02 -9.86 -26.93
C SER A 688 -14.27 -9.36 -26.22
N LYS A 689 -15.02 -10.30 -25.63
CA LYS A 689 -16.35 -10.07 -25.04
C LYS A 689 -16.29 -9.63 -23.57
N GLY A 690 -17.33 -8.94 -23.13
CA GLY A 690 -17.49 -8.46 -21.76
C GLY A 690 -16.65 -7.23 -21.42
N THR A 691 -16.44 -7.05 -20.12
CA THR A 691 -15.63 -5.95 -19.55
C THR A 691 -14.25 -6.44 -19.11
N LYS A 692 -13.33 -5.50 -18.92
CA LYS A 692 -12.03 -5.74 -18.31
C LYS A 692 -11.77 -4.69 -17.23
N VAL A 693 -11.30 -5.15 -16.09
CA VAL A 693 -10.78 -4.25 -15.05
C VAL A 693 -9.36 -3.83 -15.42
N PHE A 694 -9.08 -2.53 -15.39
CA PHE A 694 -7.74 -1.98 -15.58
C PHE A 694 -7.31 -1.16 -14.37
N SER A 695 -6.00 -1.20 -14.13
CA SER A 695 -5.32 -0.30 -13.20
C SER A 695 -4.64 0.80 -13.99
N LEU A 696 -5.19 2.01 -13.90
CA LEU A 696 -4.70 3.19 -14.59
C LEU A 696 -3.71 3.92 -13.68
N ALA A 697 -2.42 3.85 -14.02
CA ALA A 697 -1.32 4.37 -13.21
C ALA A 697 -0.26 5.08 -14.07
N GLY A 698 0.85 5.50 -13.44
CA GLY A 698 1.89 6.29 -14.09
C GLY A 698 1.57 7.79 -14.08
N LYS A 699 2.02 8.51 -15.11
CA LYS A 699 1.91 9.97 -15.22
C LYS A 699 0.56 10.42 -15.77
N VAL A 700 -0.53 10.02 -15.11
CA VAL A 700 -1.92 10.33 -15.48
C VAL A 700 -2.62 11.10 -14.37
N ARG A 701 -3.43 12.10 -14.73
CA ARG A 701 -4.07 13.00 -13.75
C ARG A 701 -5.12 12.33 -12.89
N ARG A 702 -5.93 11.44 -13.48
CA ARG A 702 -6.97 10.65 -12.82
C ARG A 702 -6.58 9.18 -12.82
N GLY A 703 -5.65 8.81 -11.94
CA GLY A 703 -5.31 7.41 -11.70
C GLY A 703 -6.34 6.69 -10.82
N GLY A 704 -6.50 5.38 -11.02
CA GLY A 704 -7.45 4.57 -10.28
C GLY A 704 -7.70 3.20 -10.89
N LEU A 705 -8.76 2.55 -10.42
CA LEU A 705 -9.29 1.33 -11.01
C LEU A 705 -10.46 1.69 -11.92
N ILE A 706 -10.47 1.16 -13.13
CA ILE A 706 -11.55 1.34 -14.09
C ILE A 706 -12.03 -0.02 -14.56
N GLU A 707 -13.34 -0.17 -14.76
CA GLU A 707 -13.89 -1.34 -15.44
C GLU A 707 -14.61 -0.87 -16.71
N VAL A 708 -14.09 -1.26 -17.87
CA VAL A 708 -14.58 -0.77 -19.16
C VAL A 708 -14.90 -1.94 -20.09
N PRO A 709 -15.88 -1.79 -21.00
CA PRO A 709 -16.08 -2.73 -22.10
C PRO A 709 -14.78 -2.89 -22.90
N MET A 710 -14.51 -4.12 -23.36
CA MET A 710 -13.39 -4.34 -24.27
C MET A 710 -13.61 -3.56 -25.59
N GLY A 711 -12.53 -3.09 -26.21
CA GLY A 711 -12.59 -2.33 -27.47
C GLY A 711 -12.58 -0.80 -27.33
N LEU A 712 -12.71 -0.22 -26.13
CA LEU A 712 -12.37 1.20 -25.93
C LEU A 712 -10.93 1.46 -26.37
N THR A 713 -10.67 2.61 -26.97
CA THR A 713 -9.34 2.99 -27.41
C THR A 713 -8.44 3.42 -26.25
N ILE A 714 -7.13 3.31 -26.44
CA ILE A 714 -6.14 3.83 -25.48
C ILE A 714 -6.37 5.31 -25.19
N ARG A 715 -6.71 6.10 -26.21
CA ARG A 715 -7.01 7.53 -26.10
C ARG A 715 -8.19 7.78 -25.16
N GLU A 716 -9.30 7.08 -25.35
CA GLU A 716 -10.47 7.21 -24.48
C GLU A 716 -10.13 6.88 -23.02
N VAL A 717 -9.33 5.83 -22.79
CA VAL A 717 -8.91 5.47 -21.43
C VAL A 717 -7.96 6.50 -20.81
N VAL A 718 -6.94 6.96 -21.55
CA VAL A 718 -5.89 7.84 -21.01
C VAL A 718 -6.34 9.30 -20.94
N GLU A 719 -6.92 9.84 -22.00
CA GLU A 719 -7.27 11.25 -22.12
C GLU A 719 -8.66 11.54 -21.56
N GLU A 720 -9.68 10.73 -21.87
CA GLU A 720 -11.05 11.00 -21.42
C GLU A 720 -11.29 10.49 -20.00
N ILE A 721 -11.01 9.22 -19.69
CA ILE A 721 -11.19 8.69 -18.33
C ILE A 721 -10.05 9.19 -17.43
N GLY A 722 -8.80 9.03 -17.87
CA GLY A 722 -7.60 9.41 -17.13
C GLY A 722 -7.33 10.92 -17.05
N GLY A 723 -7.95 11.73 -17.90
CA GLY A 723 -7.75 13.19 -17.92
C GLY A 723 -6.40 13.64 -18.48
N GLY A 724 -5.67 12.73 -19.14
CA GLY A 724 -4.36 12.97 -19.75
C GLY A 724 -3.21 13.09 -18.76
N VAL A 725 -2.05 13.48 -19.29
CA VAL A 725 -0.83 13.77 -18.53
C VAL A 725 -0.90 15.15 -17.85
N ALA A 726 0.12 15.51 -17.07
CA ALA A 726 0.17 16.81 -16.39
C ALA A 726 0.18 17.99 -17.39
N PRO A 727 -0.39 19.17 -17.04
CA PRO A 727 -0.32 20.36 -17.88
C PRO A 727 1.12 20.73 -18.26
N GLY A 728 1.35 21.08 -19.53
CA GLY A 728 2.69 21.36 -20.06
C GLY A 728 3.52 20.13 -20.42
N LYS A 729 3.00 18.92 -20.16
CA LYS A 729 3.57 17.64 -20.62
C LYS A 729 2.80 17.09 -21.81
N THR A 730 3.46 16.22 -22.57
CA THR A 730 2.88 15.56 -23.73
C THR A 730 2.81 14.06 -23.49
N PHE A 731 1.66 13.44 -23.77
CA PHE A 731 1.51 11.99 -23.74
C PHE A 731 2.45 11.35 -24.76
N LYS A 732 3.35 10.48 -24.28
CA LYS A 732 4.39 9.86 -25.11
C LYS A 732 4.06 8.43 -25.47
N ALA A 733 3.78 7.62 -24.46
CA ALA A 733 3.55 6.20 -24.60
C ALA A 733 2.71 5.65 -23.45
N VAL A 734 2.13 4.49 -23.67
CA VAL A 734 1.52 3.67 -22.63
C VAL A 734 2.17 2.28 -22.63
N GLN A 735 2.50 1.77 -21.45
CA GLN A 735 2.84 0.36 -21.28
C GLN A 735 1.55 -0.42 -20.96
N ILE A 736 1.29 -1.45 -21.75
CA ILE A 736 0.17 -2.39 -21.50
C ILE A 736 0.71 -3.82 -21.51
N GLY A 737 0.24 -4.62 -20.56
CA GLY A 737 0.58 -6.05 -20.47
C GLY A 737 1.63 -6.39 -19.41
N GLY A 738 1.86 -5.50 -18.45
CA GLY A 738 2.88 -5.70 -17.41
C GLY A 738 4.30 -5.55 -17.95
N PRO A 739 5.31 -6.12 -17.26
CA PRO A 739 6.72 -5.94 -17.58
C PRO A 739 7.16 -6.71 -18.83
N SER A 740 6.40 -7.72 -19.24
CA SER A 740 6.58 -8.43 -20.52
C SER A 740 5.63 -7.94 -21.63
N GLY A 741 4.92 -6.85 -21.36
CA GLY A 741 4.05 -6.15 -22.30
C GLY A 741 4.79 -5.32 -23.33
N GLY A 742 4.05 -4.48 -24.07
CA GLY A 742 4.62 -3.58 -25.08
C GLY A 742 4.38 -2.11 -24.75
N CYS A 743 5.31 -1.26 -25.21
CA CYS A 743 5.17 0.21 -25.18
C CYS A 743 4.46 0.67 -26.45
N ILE A 744 3.25 1.21 -26.31
CA ILE A 744 2.44 1.72 -27.43
C ILE A 744 2.60 3.25 -27.48
N PRO A 745 3.05 3.84 -28.60
CA PRO A 745 3.25 5.28 -28.72
C PRO A 745 1.92 6.04 -28.81
N ALA A 746 1.93 7.31 -28.45
CA ALA A 746 0.76 8.20 -28.57
C ALA A 746 0.20 8.29 -30.00
N ALA A 747 1.04 8.09 -31.02
CA ALA A 747 0.62 8.01 -32.43
C ALA A 747 -0.37 6.85 -32.70
N LEU A 748 -0.33 5.79 -31.88
CA LEU A 748 -1.22 4.63 -31.96
C LEU A 748 -2.29 4.63 -30.86
N ALA A 749 -2.56 5.77 -30.22
CA ALA A 749 -3.54 5.87 -29.12
C ALA A 749 -4.98 5.51 -29.54
N ASN A 750 -5.30 5.53 -30.83
CA ASN A 750 -6.63 5.11 -31.31
C ASN A 750 -6.76 3.58 -31.44
N THR A 751 -5.74 2.81 -31.05
CA THR A 751 -5.81 1.34 -31.04
C THR A 751 -6.85 0.89 -30.02
N PRO A 752 -7.83 0.05 -30.42
CA PRO A 752 -8.78 -0.59 -29.49
C PRO A 752 -8.05 -1.47 -28.47
N ILE A 753 -8.51 -1.44 -27.22
CA ILE A 753 -8.01 -2.32 -26.16
C ILE A 753 -8.78 -3.64 -26.22
N ASP A 754 -8.29 -4.54 -27.08
CA ASP A 754 -8.73 -5.93 -27.19
C ASP A 754 -7.52 -6.86 -27.42
N TYR A 755 -7.71 -8.18 -27.30
CA TYR A 755 -6.58 -9.12 -27.36
C TYR A 755 -5.87 -9.12 -28.72
N GLU A 756 -6.61 -8.96 -29.81
CA GLU A 756 -6.10 -9.06 -31.16
C GLU A 756 -5.38 -7.78 -31.61
N ALA A 757 -5.98 -6.61 -31.36
CA ALA A 757 -5.43 -5.31 -31.69
C ALA A 757 -4.13 -5.02 -30.92
N LEU A 758 -4.10 -5.34 -29.61
CA LEU A 758 -2.90 -5.17 -28.80
C LEU A 758 -1.74 -6.04 -29.32
N ARG A 759 -2.02 -7.29 -29.68
CA ARG A 759 -1.02 -8.19 -30.28
C ARG A 759 -0.47 -7.62 -31.59
N GLY A 760 -1.33 -7.00 -32.41
CA GLY A 760 -0.94 -6.37 -33.69
C GLY A 760 0.08 -5.23 -33.53
N VAL A 761 0.03 -4.49 -32.42
CA VAL A 761 0.98 -3.40 -32.12
C VAL A 761 2.20 -3.85 -31.31
N GLY A 762 2.32 -5.15 -31.02
CA GLY A 762 3.44 -5.73 -30.24
C GLY A 762 3.27 -5.68 -28.73
N ALA A 763 2.05 -5.41 -28.25
CA ALA A 763 1.69 -5.46 -26.84
C ALA A 763 0.81 -6.69 -26.54
N ILE A 764 0.47 -6.90 -25.28
CA ILE A 764 -0.47 -7.94 -24.84
C ILE A 764 -1.40 -7.34 -23.78
N MET A 765 -2.54 -7.97 -23.55
CA MET A 765 -3.47 -7.53 -22.49
C MET A 765 -2.83 -7.61 -21.10
N GLY A 766 -2.10 -8.72 -20.84
CA GLY A 766 -1.56 -9.04 -19.51
C GLY A 766 -2.63 -9.00 -18.42
N SER A 767 -2.23 -8.77 -17.17
CA SER A 767 -3.17 -8.62 -16.06
C SER A 767 -4.13 -7.44 -16.21
N GLY A 768 -3.82 -6.40 -16.98
CA GLY A 768 -4.62 -5.17 -17.05
C GLY A 768 -3.99 -3.94 -16.37
N GLY A 769 -2.68 -3.97 -16.11
CA GLY A 769 -1.90 -2.78 -15.80
C GLY A 769 -1.72 -1.87 -17.01
N LEU A 770 -2.07 -0.58 -16.87
CA LEU A 770 -1.92 0.44 -17.89
C LEU A 770 -1.12 1.61 -17.30
N VAL A 771 0.15 1.72 -17.69
CA VAL A 771 1.09 2.72 -17.15
C VAL A 771 1.36 3.80 -18.19
N VAL A 772 0.89 5.01 -17.90
CA VAL A 772 1.02 6.19 -18.78
C VAL A 772 2.38 6.85 -18.57
N MET A 773 3.05 7.21 -19.68
CA MET A 773 4.35 7.88 -19.74
C MET A 773 4.23 9.20 -20.51
N ASP A 774 5.07 10.16 -20.15
CA ASP A 774 5.15 11.47 -20.82
C ASP A 774 6.52 11.71 -21.46
N ASN A 775 6.74 12.92 -21.97
CA ASN A 775 7.96 13.30 -22.67
C ASN A 775 9.24 13.30 -21.82
N ASP A 776 9.16 13.18 -20.49
CA ASP A 776 10.33 13.06 -19.60
C ASP A 776 10.79 11.60 -19.42
N ASP A 777 10.06 10.62 -19.96
CA ASP A 777 10.43 9.21 -19.85
C ASP A 777 11.35 8.78 -21.00
N CYS A 778 12.53 8.23 -20.70
CA CYS A 778 13.43 7.64 -21.70
C CYS A 778 12.98 6.23 -22.07
N MET A 779 12.69 5.97 -23.35
CA MET A 779 12.19 4.66 -23.78
C MET A 779 13.26 3.56 -23.72
N VAL A 780 14.54 3.92 -23.87
CA VAL A 780 15.67 2.98 -23.70
C VAL A 780 15.81 2.56 -22.23
N ASP A 781 15.68 3.51 -21.29
CA ASP A 781 15.70 3.21 -19.85
C ASP A 781 14.47 2.40 -19.43
N VAL A 782 13.30 2.70 -19.99
CA VAL A 782 12.07 1.94 -19.76
C VAL A 782 12.24 0.49 -20.24
N ALA A 783 12.78 0.27 -21.43
CA ALA A 783 13.09 -1.07 -21.94
C ALA A 783 14.10 -1.81 -21.04
N ARG A 784 15.17 -1.11 -20.63
CA ARG A 784 16.18 -1.64 -19.69
C ARG A 784 15.54 -2.07 -18.38
N TYR A 785 14.70 -1.23 -17.80
CA TYR A 785 14.00 -1.46 -16.53
C TYR A 785 13.08 -2.69 -16.61
N PHE A 786 12.24 -2.80 -17.64
CA PHE A 786 11.35 -3.95 -17.78
C PHE A 786 12.12 -5.25 -17.98
N LEU A 787 13.18 -5.20 -18.79
CA LEU A 787 14.01 -6.37 -19.02
C LEU A 787 14.76 -6.78 -17.74
N GLU A 788 15.27 -5.82 -16.97
CA GLU A 788 15.88 -6.04 -15.65
C GLU A 788 14.92 -6.76 -14.71
N PHE A 789 13.67 -6.29 -14.64
CA PHE A 789 12.62 -6.98 -13.88
C PHE A 789 12.43 -8.41 -14.38
N THR A 790 12.14 -8.61 -15.68
CA THR A 790 11.87 -9.97 -16.21
C THR A 790 13.05 -10.93 -16.03
N GLN A 791 14.29 -10.43 -16.08
CA GLN A 791 15.47 -11.24 -15.83
C GLN A 791 15.61 -11.60 -14.35
N ARG A 792 15.38 -10.65 -13.43
CA ARG A 792 15.40 -10.96 -12.00
C ARG A 792 14.34 -12.01 -11.63
N GLU A 793 13.19 -11.95 -12.30
CA GLU A 793 12.07 -12.87 -12.10
C GLU A 793 12.17 -14.18 -12.92
N SER A 794 13.27 -14.38 -13.67
CA SER A 794 13.51 -15.60 -14.43
C SER A 794 13.69 -16.80 -13.50
N CYS A 795 12.95 -17.89 -13.73
CA CYS A 795 13.13 -19.12 -12.94
C CYS A 795 14.49 -19.81 -13.16
N GLY A 796 15.25 -19.37 -14.17
CA GLY A 796 16.58 -19.88 -14.50
C GLY A 796 16.60 -21.22 -15.26
N HIS A 797 15.45 -21.77 -15.66
CA HIS A 797 15.37 -23.09 -16.29
C HIS A 797 15.83 -23.10 -17.76
N CYS A 798 15.37 -22.14 -18.57
CA CYS A 798 15.70 -22.11 -20.01
C CYS A 798 16.95 -21.27 -20.28
N THR A 799 17.86 -21.76 -21.12
CA THR A 799 19.09 -21.04 -21.49
C THR A 799 18.81 -19.67 -22.09
N PHE A 800 17.87 -19.60 -23.05
CA PHE A 800 17.54 -18.35 -23.73
C PHE A 800 16.88 -17.33 -22.81
N CYS A 801 15.97 -17.75 -21.93
CA CYS A 801 15.36 -16.86 -20.95
C CYS A 801 16.36 -16.42 -19.87
N ARG A 802 17.24 -17.31 -19.39
CA ARG A 802 18.20 -17.01 -18.31
C ARG A 802 19.38 -16.16 -18.76
N LEU A 803 19.97 -16.52 -19.91
CA LEU A 803 21.19 -15.88 -20.41
C LEU A 803 20.90 -14.89 -21.54
N GLY A 804 19.93 -15.17 -22.40
CA GLY A 804 19.59 -14.28 -23.52
C GLY A 804 19.03 -12.94 -23.03
N THR A 805 18.13 -12.94 -22.05
CA THR A 805 17.64 -11.70 -21.42
C THR A 805 18.76 -10.95 -20.69
N GLN A 806 19.68 -11.66 -20.03
CA GLN A 806 20.86 -11.06 -19.39
C GLN A 806 21.73 -10.33 -20.43
N ARG A 807 22.01 -10.96 -21.59
CA ARG A 807 22.78 -10.33 -22.66
C ARG A 807 22.07 -9.09 -23.24
N LEU A 808 20.75 -9.18 -23.46
CA LEU A 808 19.96 -8.01 -23.87
C LEU A 808 20.05 -6.88 -22.83
N LEU A 809 20.00 -7.21 -21.54
CA LEU A 809 20.10 -6.23 -20.45
C LEU A 809 21.49 -5.57 -20.39
N GLU A 810 22.55 -6.34 -20.61
CA GLU A 810 23.92 -5.80 -20.71
C GLU A 810 24.04 -4.77 -21.85
N ILE A 811 23.41 -5.03 -23.00
CA ILE A 811 23.40 -4.08 -24.14
C ILE A 811 22.61 -2.81 -23.79
N LEU A 812 21.40 -2.94 -23.25
CA LEU A 812 20.58 -1.79 -22.87
C LEU A 812 21.23 -0.95 -21.76
N THR A 813 21.89 -1.59 -20.81
CA THR A 813 22.66 -0.93 -19.74
C THR A 813 23.84 -0.16 -20.33
N ARG A 814 24.55 -0.75 -21.29
CA ARG A 814 25.63 -0.10 -22.02
C ARG A 814 25.14 1.15 -22.76
N LEU A 815 24.00 1.08 -23.43
CA LEU A 815 23.37 2.24 -24.07
C LEU A 815 23.04 3.35 -23.07
N CYS A 816 22.40 3.03 -21.95
CA CYS A 816 22.06 3.99 -20.90
C CYS A 816 23.30 4.62 -20.23
N ASN A 817 24.45 3.94 -20.27
CA ASN A 817 25.71 4.41 -19.71
C ASN A 817 26.60 5.15 -20.73
N GLY A 818 26.12 5.40 -21.96
CA GLY A 818 26.90 6.09 -23.01
C GLY A 818 28.05 5.27 -23.59
N GLN A 819 27.99 3.96 -23.45
CA GLN A 819 29.01 3.03 -23.91
C GLN A 819 28.55 2.21 -25.14
N GLY A 820 27.46 2.61 -25.79
CA GLY A 820 26.84 1.89 -26.90
C GLY A 820 27.77 1.63 -28.08
N LYS A 821 27.56 0.52 -28.80
CA LYS A 821 28.31 0.15 -30.01
C LYS A 821 27.39 0.15 -31.23
N ARG A 822 27.98 0.36 -32.42
CA ARG A 822 27.24 0.44 -33.69
C ARG A 822 26.34 -0.77 -33.99
N ARG A 823 26.74 -1.98 -33.58
CA ARG A 823 26.00 -3.24 -33.83
C ARG A 823 24.94 -3.55 -32.77
N ASP A 824 24.84 -2.74 -31.71
CA ASP A 824 24.00 -3.05 -30.55
C ASP A 824 22.53 -3.24 -30.92
N LEU A 825 22.01 -2.43 -31.86
CA LEU A 825 20.61 -2.51 -32.27
C LEU A 825 20.31 -3.79 -33.07
N ASP A 826 21.20 -4.19 -33.97
CA ASP A 826 21.06 -5.42 -34.74
C ASP A 826 21.15 -6.65 -33.82
N GLU A 827 22.09 -6.62 -32.87
CA GLU A 827 22.24 -7.67 -31.85
C GLU A 827 20.99 -7.79 -30.96
N ILE A 828 20.39 -6.66 -30.56
CA ILE A 828 19.13 -6.63 -29.81
C ILE A 828 18.03 -7.34 -30.59
N GLU A 829 17.84 -7.02 -31.87
CA GLU A 829 16.78 -7.62 -32.68
C GLU A 829 16.98 -9.13 -32.87
N GLU A 830 18.19 -9.54 -33.25
CA GLU A 830 18.52 -10.95 -33.50
C GLU A 830 18.35 -11.78 -32.23
N LEU A 831 18.93 -11.33 -31.12
CA LEU A 831 18.85 -12.03 -29.85
C LEU A 831 17.42 -12.08 -29.32
N SER A 832 16.64 -11.02 -29.48
CA SER A 832 15.22 -11.00 -29.09
C SER A 832 14.42 -12.09 -29.78
N ARG A 833 14.63 -12.32 -31.09
CA ARG A 833 13.97 -13.41 -31.83
C ARG A 833 14.36 -14.79 -31.30
N HIS A 834 15.65 -14.98 -30.99
CA HIS A 834 16.13 -16.23 -30.38
C HIS A 834 15.55 -16.45 -28.98
N VAL A 835 15.44 -15.41 -28.16
CA VAL A 835 14.82 -15.49 -26.83
C VAL A 835 13.35 -15.91 -26.92
N ILE A 836 12.60 -15.32 -27.86
CA ILE A 836 11.19 -15.66 -28.09
C ILE A 836 11.06 -17.13 -28.51
N ALA A 837 11.84 -17.57 -29.50
CA ALA A 837 11.75 -18.92 -30.04
C ALA A 837 12.24 -19.99 -29.05
N GLY A 838 13.28 -19.68 -28.27
CA GLY A 838 13.98 -20.63 -27.40
C GLY A 838 13.48 -20.69 -25.95
N SER A 839 12.40 -19.99 -25.60
CA SER A 839 11.84 -19.97 -24.25
C SER A 839 10.66 -20.91 -24.08
N LEU A 840 10.61 -21.63 -22.94
CA LEU A 840 9.57 -22.63 -22.66
C LEU A 840 8.22 -22.00 -22.28
N CYS A 841 8.22 -20.99 -21.40
CA CYS A 841 7.01 -20.39 -20.84
C CYS A 841 6.75 -18.97 -21.39
N GLY A 842 5.58 -18.43 -21.05
CA GLY A 842 5.15 -17.10 -21.49
C GLY A 842 6.13 -15.98 -21.13
N LEU A 843 6.76 -16.02 -19.94
CA LEU A 843 7.71 -15.00 -19.47
C LEU A 843 8.86 -14.81 -20.47
N GLY A 844 9.61 -15.86 -20.77
CA GLY A 844 10.73 -15.76 -21.72
C GLY A 844 10.29 -15.43 -23.14
N LYS A 845 9.11 -15.92 -23.56
CA LYS A 845 8.55 -15.64 -24.89
C LYS A 845 8.12 -14.18 -25.08
N THR A 846 7.87 -13.45 -24.00
CA THR A 846 7.34 -12.08 -24.04
C THR A 846 8.30 -11.06 -23.41
N ALA A 847 9.33 -11.49 -22.69
CA ALA A 847 10.36 -10.62 -22.11
C ALA A 847 11.01 -9.64 -23.12
N PRO A 848 11.19 -9.99 -24.42
CA PRO A 848 11.72 -9.04 -25.41
C PRO A 848 10.71 -8.01 -25.93
N ASN A 849 9.40 -8.15 -25.68
CA ASN A 849 8.38 -7.23 -26.18
C ASN A 849 8.61 -5.74 -25.84
N PRO A 850 8.93 -5.35 -24.59
CA PRO A 850 9.18 -3.94 -24.28
C PRO A 850 10.39 -3.42 -25.06
N VAL A 851 11.41 -4.26 -25.29
CA VAL A 851 12.62 -3.90 -26.04
C VAL A 851 12.30 -3.74 -27.53
N LEU A 852 11.58 -4.70 -28.12
CA LEU A 852 11.23 -4.69 -29.54
C LEU A 852 10.27 -3.54 -29.89
N THR A 853 9.28 -3.28 -29.05
CA THR A 853 8.31 -2.19 -29.29
C THR A 853 8.95 -0.82 -29.14
N THR A 854 9.80 -0.62 -28.13
CA THR A 854 10.52 0.65 -27.96
C THR A 854 11.53 0.87 -29.08
N LEU A 855 12.28 -0.15 -29.49
CA LEU A 855 13.17 -0.06 -30.65
C LEU A 855 12.42 0.26 -31.93
N ARG A 856 11.23 -0.32 -32.14
CA ARG A 856 10.40 -0.10 -33.32
C ARG A 856 9.83 1.32 -33.38
N TYR A 857 9.28 1.82 -32.28
CA TYR A 857 8.51 3.07 -32.27
C TYR A 857 9.31 4.30 -31.84
N PHE A 858 10.43 4.12 -31.14
CA PHE A 858 11.27 5.18 -30.58
C PHE A 858 12.74 4.97 -30.95
N ARG A 859 13.00 4.53 -32.19
CA ARG A 859 14.35 4.23 -32.69
C ARG A 859 15.28 5.43 -32.59
N ASP A 860 14.74 6.63 -32.78
CA ASP A 860 15.44 7.91 -32.65
C ASP A 860 16.08 8.08 -31.27
N GLU A 861 15.43 7.61 -30.20
CA GLU A 861 16.03 7.61 -28.86
C GLU A 861 17.19 6.63 -28.74
N TYR A 862 17.09 5.45 -29.34
CA TYR A 862 18.20 4.48 -29.36
C TYR A 862 19.41 5.04 -30.13
N GLU A 863 19.18 5.70 -31.26
CA GLU A 863 20.22 6.37 -32.04
C GLU A 863 20.84 7.55 -31.27
N ALA A 864 20.03 8.31 -30.52
CA ALA A 864 20.55 9.35 -29.63
C ALA A 864 21.46 8.78 -28.54
N HIS A 865 21.11 7.63 -27.93
CA HIS A 865 21.95 6.96 -26.92
C HIS A 865 23.25 6.45 -27.51
N LEU A 866 23.23 5.94 -28.75
CA LEU A 866 24.45 5.60 -29.49
C LEU A 866 25.34 6.82 -29.75
N ALA A 867 24.74 7.99 -29.92
CA ALA A 867 25.44 9.27 -30.04
C ALA A 867 25.83 9.89 -28.68
N GLY A 868 25.63 9.19 -27.56
CA GLY A 868 25.98 9.66 -26.23
C GLY A 868 25.04 10.72 -25.65
N ARG A 869 23.77 10.75 -26.07
CA ARG A 869 22.76 11.71 -25.62
C ARG A 869 21.48 11.01 -25.16
N CYS A 870 20.83 11.54 -24.14
CA CYS A 870 19.50 11.09 -23.68
C CYS A 870 18.48 12.23 -23.83
N PRO A 871 17.63 12.22 -24.88
CA PRO A 871 16.69 13.33 -25.15
C PRO A 871 15.71 13.62 -24.01
N ALA A 872 15.35 12.58 -23.25
CA ALA A 872 14.45 12.69 -22.09
C ALA A 872 15.16 13.17 -20.80
N GLY A 873 16.48 13.33 -20.81
CA GLY A 873 17.24 13.80 -19.64
C GLY A 873 17.26 12.84 -18.45
N ARG A 874 17.00 11.54 -18.68
CA ARG A 874 16.81 10.54 -17.61
C ARG A 874 18.07 9.73 -17.28
N CYS A 875 18.82 9.32 -18.30
CA CYS A 875 20.02 8.50 -18.11
C CYS A 875 21.17 9.33 -17.55
N LYS A 876 21.49 9.16 -16.25
CA LYS A 876 22.50 9.95 -15.53
C LYS A 876 23.82 10.07 -16.29
N ALA A 877 24.32 9.00 -16.92
CA ALA A 877 25.60 9.04 -17.65
C ALA A 877 25.59 9.93 -18.91
N LEU A 878 24.42 10.25 -19.45
CA LEU A 878 24.22 10.91 -20.74
C LEU A 878 23.72 12.35 -20.62
N ILE A 879 23.71 12.90 -19.40
CA ILE A 879 23.22 14.25 -19.14
C ILE A 879 24.29 15.10 -18.48
N ARG A 880 24.13 16.41 -18.63
CA ARG A 880 24.89 17.48 -17.99
C ARG A 880 23.89 18.49 -17.42
N TYR A 881 24.37 19.26 -16.45
CA TYR A 881 23.61 20.35 -15.88
C TYR A 881 24.24 21.67 -16.32
N GLU A 882 23.44 22.53 -16.94
CA GLU A 882 23.88 23.84 -17.39
C GLU A 882 23.12 24.94 -16.65
N VAL A 883 23.86 25.94 -16.17
CA VAL A 883 23.29 27.08 -15.45
C VAL A 883 22.93 28.16 -16.48
N THR A 884 21.66 28.55 -16.53
CA THR A 884 21.15 29.57 -17.45
C THR A 884 21.51 30.97 -16.98
N ARG A 885 21.20 31.98 -17.82
CA ARG A 885 21.40 33.40 -17.50
C ARG A 885 20.48 33.90 -16.38
N ASP A 886 19.45 33.14 -16.02
CA ASP A 886 18.50 33.49 -14.97
C ASP A 886 19.08 33.27 -13.56
N CYS A 887 20.31 32.75 -13.46
CA CYS A 887 20.97 32.52 -12.20
C CYS A 887 21.29 33.83 -11.46
N VAL A 888 20.65 34.03 -10.31
CA VAL A 888 20.85 35.20 -9.43
C VAL A 888 22.06 35.09 -8.48
N GLY A 889 22.82 33.99 -8.51
CA GLY A 889 24.01 33.83 -7.67
C GLY A 889 23.75 33.68 -6.16
N CYS A 890 22.63 33.06 -5.76
CA CYS A 890 22.21 32.89 -4.36
C CYS A 890 23.01 31.85 -3.54
N THR A 891 23.93 31.12 -4.17
CA THR A 891 24.78 30.03 -3.63
C THR A 891 24.09 28.78 -3.08
N LEU A 892 22.76 28.70 -3.04
CA LEU A 892 22.04 27.53 -2.50
C LEU A 892 22.44 26.21 -3.20
N CYS A 893 22.56 26.21 -4.54
CA CYS A 893 22.98 25.04 -5.30
C CYS A 893 24.39 24.55 -4.93
N ALA A 894 25.30 25.47 -4.56
CA ALA A 894 26.65 25.15 -4.10
C ALA A 894 26.64 24.57 -2.69
N GLN A 895 25.87 25.18 -1.77
CA GLN A 895 25.74 24.71 -0.38
C GLN A 895 25.15 23.30 -0.29
N HIS A 896 24.22 22.96 -1.17
CA HIS A 896 23.59 21.64 -1.22
C HIS A 896 24.30 20.63 -2.14
N CYS A 897 25.43 21.01 -2.77
CA CYS A 897 26.16 20.09 -3.64
C CYS A 897 26.94 19.06 -2.80
N PRO A 898 26.66 17.75 -2.92
CA PRO A 898 27.28 16.74 -2.06
C PRO A 898 28.76 16.49 -2.35
N VAL A 899 29.23 16.88 -3.54
CA VAL A 899 30.59 16.61 -4.04
C VAL A 899 31.36 17.89 -4.34
N GLY A 900 30.80 19.06 -4.01
CA GLY A 900 31.48 20.34 -4.23
C GLY A 900 31.69 20.71 -5.71
N ALA A 901 30.90 20.14 -6.63
CA ALA A 901 31.01 20.39 -8.08
C ALA A 901 30.59 21.82 -8.50
N ILE A 902 30.05 22.63 -7.58
CA ILE A 902 29.61 23.99 -7.84
C ILE A 902 30.37 24.94 -6.90
N PRO A 903 31.28 25.78 -7.40
CA PRO A 903 31.98 26.76 -6.59
C PRO A 903 31.01 27.82 -6.05
N ALA A 904 31.04 28.08 -4.74
CA ALA A 904 30.23 29.11 -4.11
C ALA A 904 30.77 30.51 -4.50
N THR A 905 30.15 31.14 -5.49
CA THR A 905 30.52 32.47 -5.98
C THR A 905 29.32 33.43 -5.84
N PRO A 906 29.14 34.06 -4.67
CA PRO A 906 28.00 34.94 -4.40
C PRO A 906 27.83 36.03 -5.46
N TYR A 907 26.57 36.29 -5.86
CA TYR A 907 26.19 37.32 -6.83
C TYR A 907 26.76 37.14 -8.24
N ARG A 908 27.24 35.95 -8.57
CA ARG A 908 27.69 35.57 -9.92
C ARG A 908 26.91 34.36 -10.43
N GLN A 909 26.83 34.23 -11.75
CA GLN A 909 26.34 33.02 -12.39
C GLN A 909 27.26 31.86 -12.01
N HIS A 910 26.70 30.81 -11.41
CA HIS A 910 27.47 29.62 -11.05
C HIS A 910 27.79 28.78 -12.29
N VAL A 911 28.83 27.96 -12.18
CA VAL A 911 29.23 26.97 -13.19
C VAL A 911 29.31 25.62 -12.49
N ILE A 912 28.85 24.57 -13.18
CA ILE A 912 28.88 23.20 -12.69
C ILE A 912 30.07 22.48 -13.34
N ASP A 913 30.99 22.02 -12.52
CA ASP A 913 32.07 21.13 -12.97
C ASP A 913 31.49 19.76 -13.31
N THR A 914 31.49 19.42 -14.60
CA THR A 914 30.87 18.19 -15.11
C THR A 914 31.64 16.93 -14.72
N ASP A 915 32.94 17.05 -14.48
CA ASP A 915 33.82 15.91 -14.13
C ASP A 915 33.64 15.54 -12.65
N LEU A 916 33.42 16.54 -11.79
CA LEU A 916 33.09 16.32 -10.37
C LEU A 916 31.61 15.99 -10.14
N CYS A 917 30.71 16.41 -11.04
CA CYS A 917 29.27 16.28 -10.82
C CYS A 917 28.80 14.81 -10.85
N THR A 918 28.20 14.36 -9.74
CA THR A 918 27.55 13.04 -9.65
C THR A 918 26.12 13.03 -10.20
N ARG A 919 25.66 14.16 -10.75
CA ARG A 919 24.37 14.32 -11.43
C ARG A 919 23.18 13.91 -10.55
N CYS A 920 23.23 14.34 -9.30
CA CYS A 920 22.25 14.02 -8.26
C CYS A 920 20.94 14.84 -8.31
N ASP A 921 20.79 15.77 -9.25
CA ASP A 921 19.64 16.67 -9.44
C ASP A 921 19.37 17.70 -8.33
N VAL A 922 20.06 17.62 -7.19
CA VAL A 922 19.86 18.51 -6.03
C VAL A 922 19.99 19.99 -6.39
N CYS A 923 20.98 20.34 -7.22
CA CYS A 923 21.21 21.73 -7.61
C CYS A 923 19.99 22.35 -8.33
N ARG A 924 19.36 21.60 -9.24
CA ARG A 924 18.19 22.03 -10.00
C ARG A 924 16.95 22.15 -9.12
N THR A 925 16.71 21.16 -8.26
CA THR A 925 15.52 21.15 -7.38
C THR A 925 15.54 22.25 -6.33
N THR A 926 16.73 22.65 -5.87
CA THR A 926 16.89 23.69 -4.84
C THR A 926 17.01 25.10 -5.45
N CYS A 927 17.13 25.24 -6.77
CA CYS A 927 17.25 26.53 -7.42
C CYS A 927 15.91 27.28 -7.40
N PRO A 928 15.80 28.45 -6.72
CA PRO A 928 14.53 29.17 -6.60
C PRO A 928 14.07 29.79 -7.93
N GLU A 929 15.02 30.15 -8.80
CA GLU A 929 14.75 30.76 -10.11
C GLU A 929 14.65 29.72 -11.24
N HIS A 930 14.75 28.42 -10.91
CA HIS A 930 14.78 27.33 -11.90
C HIS A 930 15.85 27.50 -13.00
N ALA A 931 16.93 28.21 -12.70
CA ALA A 931 18.01 28.60 -13.63
C ALA A 931 19.02 27.47 -13.94
N ILE A 932 18.64 26.20 -13.78
CA ILE A 932 19.52 25.05 -14.05
C ILE A 932 18.75 24.07 -14.93
N GLU A 933 19.26 23.85 -16.14
CA GLU A 933 18.66 22.98 -17.13
C GLU A 933 19.45 21.67 -17.26
N VAL A 934 18.76 20.61 -17.69
CA VAL A 934 19.39 19.33 -18.02
C VAL A 934 19.65 19.33 -19.51
N THR A 935 20.92 19.24 -19.90
CA THR A 935 21.35 19.14 -21.30
C THR A 935 21.91 17.74 -21.56
N SER A 936 21.87 17.28 -22.81
CA SER A 936 22.38 15.95 -23.21
C SER A 936 23.31 16.02 -24.40
#